data_AF-A0A1Y5I706-F1
#
_entry.id   AF-A0A1Y5I706-F1
#
_cell.length_a   1.000
_cell.length_b   1.000
_cell.length_c   1.000
_cell.angle_alpha   90.00
_cell.angle_beta   90.00
_cell.angle_gamma   90.00
#
_symmetry.space_group_name_H-M   'P 1'
#
loop_
_entity.id
_entity.type
_entity.pdbx_description
1 polymer ?
#
loop_
_entity_poly.entity_id
_entity_poly.type
_entity_poly.pdbx_seq_one_letter_code
_entity_poly.pdbx_strand_id
1 'polypeptide(L)'
;MRVKSERAPRVSFLNEDAELNDYGPSESDSDLEDALWGGGDGFGDNDFSALELKPDHANRPLWVCDDGRIFLESFSPVYKAAYDFLISVAEPVCRPANMHEYVLTPHSLYAAVSVGLETSTILSVLDRLSKTHLSEEIHDFVHQCTENYGKVKLVLQRNKFYLESNDPKILQELLQDDVIRAARVAGSGNASFHVSHALKEKGAQKLVDITEEGQDDDTAGVDVPADGLDAKYQQEFLPEYDPDRQMHSFEIEARQVEHVKQRCLPGNLGYPTLEEYDFRNDTRNPDLNIELKPMTRIRPYQEKSLSKMFGNGRARSGIIVLPCGAGKSLTGIAAAARIRKSCLCLCTSSVSVDQWSAQFKLWTNLTDLNIVRFTSQNKDEFPPPGEACVCVTTYNMVSAGGKRSEGSERILEAIRSREWGCMLLDEVHVVPAAMFRKVIGITKAHCKLGLTATLVREDDKVDHLNFLIGPKLYEANWLDLQRDGHIANVQCVEVWCPMTAEFFRKYCDSNYSNKKQVLYCMNPNKFMACQFLMQFHEQQRKDKVIVFSDNIFALREYATALRRPLIYGDTSHAERTRVLHAFKYSNEINTIFLSKVGDNSIDIPEANVIIQISSHAGSRRQEAQRLGRILRPKAAQLSGKKTNADEHNAFFYSLVSTDTAEMYYSTKRQQFLIQQGYAFKVVTDLIGPQDKQQLMYSTQEKQLDLLAKVLSAGEAEAGEEVLPDDEDAIRKAQKPAGAARRTAGSMTALSGADGAYMEFDAQRGGVKKKPSFQRASGAPKSVKPKNPILRERDAMLRGKK
;
A
#
# COMPACT_ATOMS: atom_id res chain seq x y z
N MET A 1 26.57 -1.85 65.35
CA MET A 1 27.09 -1.15 64.14
C MET A 1 27.33 -2.16 63.03
N ARG A 2 26.41 -2.25 62.06
CA ARG A 2 26.65 -2.79 60.71
C ARG A 2 25.42 -2.45 59.85
N VAL A 3 25.73 -2.00 58.64
CA VAL A 3 24.93 -1.23 57.70
C VAL A 3 23.80 -2.07 57.08
N LYS A 4 22.57 -1.54 57.05
CA LYS A 4 21.46 -2.04 56.20
C LYS A 4 21.57 -1.37 54.83
N SER A 5 21.68 -2.16 53.78
CA SER A 5 21.57 -1.70 52.40
C SER A 5 20.08 -1.62 52.00
N GLU A 6 19.66 -0.44 51.56
CA GLU A 6 18.35 -0.21 50.94
C GLU A 6 18.38 -0.75 49.50
N ARG A 7 17.42 -1.62 49.17
CA ARG A 7 17.11 -2.04 47.80
C ARG A 7 16.07 -1.09 47.21
N ALA A 8 16.34 -0.60 46.00
CA ALA A 8 15.46 0.24 45.19
C ALA A 8 14.10 -0.45 44.89
N PRO A 9 13.00 0.32 44.77
CA PRO A 9 11.67 -0.24 44.55
C PRO A 9 11.47 -0.67 43.09
N ARG A 10 10.83 -1.83 42.90
CA ARG A 10 10.33 -2.32 41.62
C ARG A 10 9.13 -1.48 41.18
N VAL A 11 9.20 -0.88 40.01
CA VAL A 11 8.09 -0.14 39.37
C VAL A 11 7.14 -1.14 38.73
N SER A 12 5.88 -1.12 39.18
CA SER A 12 4.75 -1.85 38.62
C SER A 12 4.19 -1.09 37.42
N PHE A 13 4.09 -1.74 36.26
CA PHE A 13 3.34 -1.25 35.11
C PHE A 13 1.84 -1.27 35.47
N LEU A 14 1.24 -0.10 35.69
CA LEU A 14 -0.19 0.06 35.84
C LEU A 14 -0.85 0.14 34.46
N ASN A 15 -1.97 -0.58 34.33
CA ASN A 15 -2.88 -0.55 33.20
C ASN A 15 -3.47 0.86 33.03
N GLU A 16 -3.17 1.54 31.92
CA GLU A 16 -3.81 2.80 31.49
C GLU A 16 -4.54 2.65 30.14
N ASP A 17 -5.00 1.44 29.80
CA ASP A 17 -5.70 1.15 28.52
C ASP A 17 -7.21 1.51 28.53
N ALA A 18 -7.70 2.36 29.45
CA ALA A 18 -9.14 2.58 29.64
C ALA A 18 -9.66 4.01 29.34
N GLU A 19 -8.82 5.01 29.09
CA GLU A 19 -9.29 6.41 28.96
C GLU A 19 -9.00 7.10 27.61
N LEU A 20 -8.51 6.39 26.60
CA LEU A 20 -8.06 7.00 25.32
C LEU A 20 -8.99 6.79 24.10
N ASN A 21 -10.25 6.42 24.31
CA ASN A 21 -11.19 6.07 23.23
C ASN A 21 -12.27 7.12 22.91
N ASP A 22 -12.15 8.37 23.37
CA ASP A 22 -13.17 9.40 23.13
C ASP A 22 -12.57 10.69 22.54
N TYR A 23 -12.04 10.60 21.32
CA TYR A 23 -11.86 11.78 20.47
C TYR A 23 -12.24 11.38 19.04
N GLY A 24 -13.46 11.74 18.66
CA GLY A 24 -13.87 11.78 17.26
C GLY A 24 -13.05 12.82 16.49
N PRO A 25 -13.11 12.82 15.14
CA PRO A 25 -12.49 13.88 14.34
C PRO A 25 -13.01 15.24 14.82
N SER A 26 -12.09 16.20 14.96
CA SER A 26 -12.42 17.59 15.27
C SER A 26 -13.28 18.18 14.16
N GLU A 27 -14.43 18.75 14.52
CA GLU A 27 -15.43 19.33 13.60
C GLU A 27 -14.84 20.39 12.64
N SER A 28 -13.68 21.00 12.96
CA SER A 28 -13.09 22.09 12.17
C SER A 28 -12.39 21.68 10.87
N ASP A 29 -11.82 20.47 10.79
CA ASP A 29 -11.20 19.98 9.54
C ASP A 29 -12.25 19.30 8.64
N SER A 30 -13.29 18.69 9.25
CA SER A 30 -14.42 18.15 8.50
C SER A 30 -15.26 19.24 7.86
N ASP A 31 -15.36 20.43 8.45
CA ASP A 31 -16.13 21.54 7.87
C ASP A 31 -15.46 22.15 6.62
N LEU A 32 -14.12 22.13 6.54
CA LEU A 32 -13.37 22.59 5.35
C LEU A 32 -13.38 21.55 4.23
N GLU A 33 -13.35 20.26 4.58
CA GLU A 33 -13.60 19.19 3.62
C GLU A 33 -15.07 19.21 3.16
N ASP A 34 -16.06 19.24 4.04
CA ASP A 34 -17.48 19.22 3.67
C ASP A 34 -17.93 20.48 2.90
N ALA A 35 -17.25 21.63 3.05
CA ALA A 35 -17.53 22.84 2.26
C ALA A 35 -17.13 22.72 0.77
N LEU A 36 -16.07 21.94 0.46
CA LEU A 36 -15.60 21.67 -0.91
C LEU A 36 -16.16 20.34 -1.46
N TRP A 37 -16.47 19.39 -0.57
CA TRP A 37 -16.96 18.05 -0.89
C TRP A 37 -18.48 17.90 -0.76
N GLY A 38 -19.23 19.00 -0.87
CA GLY A 38 -20.66 19.01 -1.17
C GLY A 38 -20.98 18.51 -2.58
N GLY A 39 -20.38 17.40 -2.99
CA GLY A 39 -20.60 16.77 -4.29
C GLY A 39 -22.02 16.24 -4.38
N GLY A 40 -22.91 17.01 -4.98
CA GLY A 40 -24.20 16.52 -5.44
C GLY A 40 -24.03 15.32 -6.38
N ASP A 41 -25.11 14.57 -6.52
CA ASP A 41 -25.27 13.28 -7.22
C ASP A 41 -25.00 13.28 -8.74
N GLY A 42 -24.19 14.23 -9.24
CA GLY A 42 -23.75 14.32 -10.63
C GLY A 42 -24.78 14.95 -11.57
N PHE A 43 -25.94 15.38 -11.07
CA PHE A 43 -26.95 16.11 -11.84
C PHE A 43 -27.47 17.33 -11.06
N GLY A 44 -26.89 18.50 -11.31
CA GLY A 44 -27.51 19.79 -10.97
C GLY A 44 -26.78 20.67 -9.96
N ASP A 45 -25.92 20.12 -9.10
CA ASP A 45 -25.25 20.92 -8.04
C ASP A 45 -23.87 21.46 -8.42
N ASN A 46 -23.29 21.04 -9.56
CA ASN A 46 -21.99 21.49 -10.05
C ASN A 46 -22.14 22.19 -11.42
N ASP A 47 -22.68 23.41 -11.42
CA ASP A 47 -22.76 24.23 -12.64
C ASP A 47 -21.50 25.11 -12.79
N PHE A 48 -20.59 24.69 -13.66
CA PHE A 48 -19.36 25.42 -13.99
C PHE A 48 -19.52 26.35 -15.20
N SER A 49 -20.75 26.63 -15.64
CA SER A 49 -20.99 27.51 -16.81
C SER A 49 -20.52 28.95 -16.59
N ALA A 50 -20.29 29.35 -15.34
CA ALA A 50 -19.77 30.67 -14.98
C ALA A 50 -18.25 30.83 -15.20
N LEU A 51 -17.51 29.74 -15.45
CA LEU A 51 -16.07 29.81 -15.65
C LEU A 51 -15.73 30.46 -17.01
N GLU A 52 -15.06 31.62 -16.95
CA GLU A 52 -14.65 32.35 -18.15
C GLU A 52 -13.43 31.70 -18.82
N LEU A 53 -13.58 31.39 -20.11
CA LEU A 53 -12.51 30.85 -20.95
C LEU A 53 -11.52 31.94 -21.36
N LYS A 54 -10.23 31.63 -21.24
CA LYS A 54 -9.15 32.47 -21.75
C LYS A 54 -9.14 32.47 -23.28
N PRO A 55 -8.71 33.55 -23.94
CA PRO A 55 -8.68 33.63 -25.41
C PRO A 55 -7.79 32.57 -26.08
N ASP A 56 -6.80 32.04 -25.38
CA ASP A 56 -5.86 31.00 -25.84
C ASP A 56 -6.16 29.61 -25.25
N HIS A 57 -7.40 29.36 -24.80
CA HIS A 57 -7.83 28.11 -24.16
C HIS A 57 -7.52 26.83 -24.99
N ALA A 58 -7.44 26.92 -26.31
CA ALA A 58 -7.12 25.78 -27.17
C ALA A 58 -5.69 25.23 -26.93
N ASN A 59 -4.75 26.08 -26.51
CA ASN A 59 -3.34 25.71 -26.29
C ASN A 59 -3.05 25.27 -24.86
N ARG A 60 -4.07 25.28 -23.99
CA ARG A 60 -3.94 25.02 -22.56
C ARG A 60 -4.59 23.68 -22.20
N PRO A 61 -3.94 22.81 -21.41
CA PRO A 61 -4.40 21.45 -21.20
C PRO A 61 -5.29 21.25 -19.96
N LEU A 62 -5.42 22.25 -19.07
CA LEU A 62 -6.11 22.09 -17.78
C LEU A 62 -7.47 22.79 -17.74
N TRP A 63 -8.42 22.17 -17.05
CA TRP A 63 -9.62 22.82 -16.52
C TRP A 63 -9.52 22.78 -15.01
N VAL A 64 -9.55 23.94 -14.36
CA VAL A 64 -9.55 24.04 -12.90
C VAL A 64 -10.95 24.48 -12.48
N CYS A 65 -11.61 23.65 -11.68
CA CYS A 65 -12.93 23.89 -11.11
C CYS A 65 -12.82 24.53 -9.73
N ASP A 66 -13.86 25.26 -9.32
CA ASP A 66 -13.90 25.97 -8.03
C ASP A 66 -13.88 25.01 -6.83
N ASP A 67 -14.35 23.79 -7.03
CA ASP A 67 -14.34 22.72 -6.04
C ASP A 67 -13.00 21.99 -5.87
N GLY A 68 -11.94 22.49 -6.50
CA GLY A 68 -10.59 21.91 -6.44
C GLY A 68 -10.35 20.74 -7.38
N ARG A 69 -11.33 20.34 -8.21
CA ARG A 69 -11.11 19.35 -9.27
C ARG A 69 -10.35 19.95 -10.45
N ILE A 70 -9.44 19.15 -11.01
CA ILE A 70 -8.64 19.51 -12.16
C ILE A 70 -8.77 18.43 -13.24
N PHE A 71 -9.22 18.82 -14.43
CA PHE A 71 -9.21 17.95 -15.60
C PHE A 71 -8.00 18.25 -16.48
N LEU A 72 -7.23 17.22 -16.85
CA LEU A 72 -6.06 17.30 -17.71
C LEU A 72 -6.29 16.56 -19.03
N GLU A 73 -6.16 17.27 -20.14
CA GLU A 73 -6.23 16.71 -21.50
C GLU A 73 -4.91 15.99 -21.86
N SER A 74 -4.96 14.67 -22.08
CA SER A 74 -3.77 13.86 -22.37
C SER A 74 -3.26 13.98 -23.80
N PHE A 75 -4.09 14.49 -24.71
CA PHE A 75 -3.80 14.67 -26.13
C PHE A 75 -3.17 16.04 -26.44
N SER A 76 -3.00 16.91 -25.45
CA SER A 76 -2.35 18.21 -25.63
C SER A 76 -0.82 18.07 -25.80
N PRO A 77 -0.17 18.87 -26.65
CA PRO A 77 1.29 18.83 -26.82
C PRO A 77 2.06 19.17 -25.52
N VAL A 78 1.44 19.95 -24.63
CA VAL A 78 2.01 20.33 -23.33
C VAL A 78 1.62 19.38 -22.19
N TYR A 79 0.98 18.24 -22.51
CA TYR A 79 0.55 17.23 -21.53
C TYR A 79 1.68 16.82 -20.59
N LYS A 80 2.88 16.52 -21.11
CA LYS A 80 3.98 16.00 -20.29
C LYS A 80 4.40 16.97 -19.18
N ALA A 81 4.46 18.26 -19.49
CA ALA A 81 4.79 19.29 -18.51
C ALA A 81 3.67 19.47 -17.47
N ALA A 82 2.41 19.51 -17.93
CA ALA A 82 1.25 19.63 -17.05
C ALA A 82 1.08 18.40 -16.13
N TYR A 83 1.30 17.21 -16.67
CA TYR A 83 1.30 15.95 -15.93
C TYR A 83 2.35 15.92 -14.82
N ASP A 84 3.59 16.29 -15.14
CA ASP A 84 4.70 16.32 -14.17
C ASP A 84 4.46 17.33 -13.04
N PHE A 85 3.84 18.46 -13.37
CA PHE A 85 3.40 19.45 -12.40
C PHE A 85 2.28 18.90 -11.50
N LEU A 86 1.19 18.36 -12.08
CA LEU A 86 0.06 17.86 -11.31
C LEU A 86 0.40 16.68 -10.39
N ILE A 87 1.32 15.77 -10.77
CA ILE A 87 1.80 14.71 -9.86
C ILE A 87 2.36 15.29 -8.56
N SER A 88 2.92 16.49 -8.63
CA SER A 88 3.60 17.12 -7.50
C SER A 88 2.66 17.96 -6.63
N VAL A 89 1.53 18.41 -7.19
CA VAL A 89 0.64 19.41 -6.57
C VAL A 89 -0.75 18.87 -6.25
N ALA A 90 -1.19 17.81 -6.94
CA ALA A 90 -2.55 17.27 -6.86
C ALA A 90 -2.54 15.74 -6.73
N GLU A 91 -3.65 15.17 -6.27
CA GLU A 91 -3.85 13.72 -6.21
C GLU A 91 -4.66 13.22 -7.41
N PRO A 92 -4.25 12.12 -8.07
CA PRO A 92 -5.02 11.56 -9.17
C PRO A 92 -6.27 10.85 -8.66
N VAL A 93 -7.43 11.18 -9.26
CA VAL A 93 -8.72 10.50 -9.01
C VAL A 93 -8.94 9.42 -10.07
N CYS A 94 -8.86 9.79 -11.35
CA CYS A 94 -8.98 8.86 -12.47
C CYS A 94 -8.01 9.22 -13.62
N ARG A 95 -7.51 8.21 -14.32
CA ARG A 95 -6.55 8.38 -15.43
C ARG A 95 -6.96 7.54 -16.65
N PRO A 96 -8.09 7.83 -17.32
CA PRO A 96 -8.44 7.19 -18.58
C PRO A 96 -7.56 7.72 -19.73
N ALA A 97 -7.67 7.13 -20.91
CA ALA A 97 -6.74 7.40 -22.01
C ALA A 97 -6.66 8.87 -22.46
N ASN A 98 -7.78 9.62 -22.39
CA ASN A 98 -7.92 10.95 -23.03
C ASN A 98 -7.98 12.13 -22.04
N MET A 99 -8.57 11.95 -20.87
CA MET A 99 -8.83 13.05 -19.94
C MET A 99 -8.67 12.58 -18.51
N HIS A 100 -7.63 13.06 -17.84
CA HIS A 100 -7.34 12.68 -16.45
C HIS A 100 -8.07 13.62 -15.49
N GLU A 101 -8.44 13.11 -14.33
CA GLU A 101 -9.04 13.86 -13.24
C GLU A 101 -8.10 13.82 -12.03
N TYR A 102 -7.83 15.01 -11.50
CA TYR A 102 -7.04 15.24 -10.31
C TYR A 102 -7.85 16.06 -9.33
N VAL A 103 -7.44 16.04 -8.06
CA VAL A 103 -8.02 16.88 -7.01
C VAL A 103 -6.91 17.53 -6.21
N LEU A 104 -7.10 18.82 -5.91
CA LEU A 104 -6.27 19.54 -4.96
C LEU A 104 -6.71 19.19 -3.55
N THR A 105 -5.81 18.57 -2.80
CA THR A 105 -6.02 18.30 -1.37
C THR A 105 -4.97 19.07 -0.56
N PRO A 106 -5.26 19.42 0.71
CA PRO A 106 -4.26 20.03 1.58
C PRO A 106 -2.99 19.18 1.64
N HIS A 107 -3.13 17.86 1.75
CA HIS A 107 -2.01 16.92 1.76
C HIS A 107 -1.13 16.95 0.50
N SER A 108 -1.73 17.11 -0.69
CA SER A 108 -0.98 17.21 -1.94
C SER A 108 -0.20 18.53 -2.06
N LEU A 109 -0.81 19.64 -1.64
CA LEU A 109 -0.17 20.95 -1.60
C LEU A 109 0.98 21.01 -0.58
N TYR A 110 0.77 20.39 0.58
CA TYR A 110 1.80 20.18 1.59
C TYR A 110 2.99 19.39 1.05
N ALA A 111 2.74 18.30 0.31
CA ALA A 111 3.79 17.55 -0.36
C ALA A 111 4.53 18.42 -1.40
N ALA A 112 3.81 19.26 -2.16
CA ALA A 112 4.40 20.18 -3.13
C ALA A 112 5.39 21.17 -2.50
N VAL A 113 4.98 21.81 -1.40
CA VAL A 113 5.83 22.75 -0.65
C VAL A 113 7.02 22.02 -0.02
N SER A 114 6.82 20.79 0.47
CA SER A 114 7.92 19.93 0.95
C SER A 114 8.97 19.68 -0.12
N VAL A 115 8.54 19.55 -1.37
CA VAL A 115 9.46 19.35 -2.50
C VAL A 115 10.31 20.59 -2.75
N GLY A 116 9.81 21.78 -2.38
CA GLY A 116 10.46 23.08 -2.56
C GLY A 116 9.73 23.99 -3.55
N LEU A 117 8.45 23.72 -3.84
CA LEU A 117 7.64 24.60 -4.68
C LEU A 117 7.08 25.76 -3.85
N GLU A 118 7.28 27.00 -4.33
CA GLU A 118 6.73 28.20 -3.70
C GLU A 118 5.25 28.40 -4.08
N THR A 119 4.47 29.01 -3.19
CA THR A 119 3.04 29.31 -3.39
C THR A 119 2.79 30.09 -4.68
N SER A 120 3.57 31.13 -4.92
CA SER A 120 3.52 31.98 -6.12
C SER A 120 3.75 31.17 -7.40
N THR A 121 4.66 30.21 -7.34
CA THR A 121 5.01 29.35 -8.48
C THR A 121 3.86 28.38 -8.79
N ILE A 122 3.25 27.79 -7.76
CA ILE A 122 2.10 26.88 -7.93
C ILE A 122 0.94 27.61 -8.63
N LEU A 123 0.58 28.79 -8.12
CA LEU A 123 -0.52 29.60 -8.68
C LEU A 123 -0.21 30.09 -10.10
N SER A 124 1.01 30.56 -10.35
CA SER A 124 1.42 31.02 -11.67
C SER A 124 1.37 29.89 -12.71
N VAL A 125 1.81 28.69 -12.35
CA VAL A 125 1.81 27.54 -13.27
C VAL A 125 0.40 27.02 -13.50
N LEU A 126 -0.44 26.95 -12.46
CA LEU A 126 -1.86 26.60 -12.58
C LEU A 126 -2.57 27.58 -13.53
N ASP A 127 -2.38 28.88 -13.33
CA ASP A 127 -3.03 29.89 -14.18
C ASP A 127 -2.55 29.79 -15.63
N ARG A 128 -1.24 29.58 -15.85
CA ARG A 128 -0.64 29.43 -17.18
C ARG A 128 -1.13 28.18 -17.92
N LEU A 129 -1.39 27.09 -17.22
CA LEU A 129 -1.84 25.83 -17.82
C LEU A 129 -3.38 25.70 -17.87
N SER A 130 -4.12 26.53 -17.12
CA SER A 130 -5.58 26.51 -17.07
C SER A 130 -6.22 27.23 -18.27
N LYS A 131 -7.21 26.59 -18.88
CA LYS A 131 -8.10 27.15 -19.90
C LYS A 131 -9.01 28.24 -19.34
N THR A 132 -9.37 28.13 -18.07
CA THR A 132 -10.23 29.05 -17.34
C THR A 132 -9.40 29.94 -16.41
N HIS A 133 -9.91 31.11 -16.08
CA HIS A 133 -9.34 31.90 -14.99
C HIS A 133 -9.50 31.15 -13.66
N LEU A 134 -8.47 31.22 -12.80
CA LEU A 134 -8.57 30.66 -11.46
C LEU A 134 -9.53 31.52 -10.63
N SER A 135 -10.42 30.88 -9.87
CA SER A 135 -11.28 31.55 -8.90
C SER A 135 -10.51 32.02 -7.66
N GLU A 136 -11.06 33.01 -6.97
CA GLU A 136 -10.52 33.49 -5.69
C GLU A 136 -10.50 32.37 -4.63
N GLU A 137 -11.50 31.47 -4.66
CA GLU A 137 -11.58 30.32 -3.74
C GLU A 137 -10.36 29.40 -3.85
N ILE A 138 -9.93 29.07 -5.08
CA ILE A 138 -8.72 28.26 -5.31
C ILE A 138 -7.46 29.02 -4.89
N HIS A 139 -7.41 30.32 -5.14
CA HIS A 139 -6.28 31.16 -4.74
C HIS A 139 -6.10 31.17 -3.21
N ASP A 140 -7.20 31.41 -2.48
CA ASP A 140 -7.24 31.44 -1.03
C ASP A 140 -6.92 30.06 -0.44
N PHE A 141 -7.49 28.99 -1.00
CA PHE A 141 -7.23 27.62 -0.57
C PHE A 141 -5.74 27.25 -0.70
N VAL A 142 -5.12 27.54 -1.85
CA VAL A 142 -3.69 27.27 -2.06
C VAL A 142 -2.82 28.13 -1.14
N HIS A 143 -3.17 29.40 -0.92
CA HIS A 143 -2.43 30.26 0.00
C HIS A 143 -2.51 29.75 1.44
N GLN A 144 -3.70 29.46 1.94
CA GLN A 144 -3.93 29.00 3.31
C GLN A 144 -3.19 27.68 3.59
N CYS A 145 -3.18 26.76 2.63
CA CYS A 145 -2.48 25.48 2.77
C CYS A 145 -0.95 25.64 2.71
N THR A 146 -0.44 26.48 1.80
CA THR A 146 1.02 26.54 1.60
C THR A 146 1.74 27.46 2.59
N GLU A 147 1.06 28.46 3.17
CA GLU A 147 1.69 29.46 4.04
C GLU A 147 2.32 28.86 5.30
N ASN A 148 1.68 27.90 5.95
CA ASN A 148 2.19 27.35 7.21
C ASN A 148 3.08 26.11 7.03
N TYR A 149 3.09 25.53 5.83
CA TYR A 149 3.73 24.26 5.57
C TYR A 149 5.24 24.39 5.27
N GLY A 150 6.03 23.39 5.67
CA GLY A 150 7.46 23.31 5.34
C GLY A 150 8.37 24.28 6.11
N LYS A 151 7.78 25.14 6.95
CA LYS A 151 8.51 26.10 7.80
C LYS A 151 9.17 25.45 9.02
N VAL A 152 8.72 24.27 9.43
CA VAL A 152 9.20 23.56 10.62
C VAL A 152 9.74 22.19 10.23
N LYS A 153 10.98 21.92 10.60
CA LYS A 153 11.70 20.68 10.32
C LYS A 153 11.99 19.93 11.61
N LEU A 154 11.78 18.63 11.62
CA LEU A 154 12.18 17.75 12.72
C LEU A 154 13.43 17.00 12.30
N VAL A 155 14.54 17.26 12.97
CA VAL A 155 15.85 16.68 12.65
C VAL A 155 16.36 15.85 13.82
N LEU A 156 16.75 14.61 13.55
CA LEU A 156 17.42 13.76 14.53
C LEU A 156 18.93 13.94 14.40
N GLN A 157 19.56 14.56 15.39
CA GLN A 157 21.01 14.76 15.45
C GLN A 157 21.55 14.20 16.77
N ARG A 158 22.61 13.38 16.72
CA ARG A 158 23.29 12.84 17.92
C ARG A 158 22.34 12.13 18.92
N ASN A 159 21.37 11.36 18.41
CA ASN A 159 20.30 10.70 19.20
C ASN A 159 19.34 11.65 19.92
N LYS A 160 19.29 12.91 19.50
CA LYS A 160 18.44 13.96 20.05
C LYS A 160 17.58 14.55 18.94
N PHE A 161 16.31 14.78 19.22
CA PHE A 161 15.39 15.36 18.27
C PHE A 161 15.39 16.88 18.42
N TYR A 162 15.53 17.58 17.30
CA TYR A 162 15.51 19.04 17.23
C TYR A 162 14.36 19.49 16.33
N LEU A 163 13.62 20.51 16.77
CA LEU A 163 12.79 21.30 15.84
C LEU A 163 13.61 22.46 15.32
N GLU A 164 13.69 22.59 14.00
CA GLU A 164 14.40 23.64 13.28
C GLU A 164 13.42 24.46 12.45
N SER A 165 13.64 25.78 12.38
CA SER A 165 12.92 26.68 11.46
C SER A 165 13.84 27.81 11.01
N ASN A 166 13.57 28.31 9.80
CA ASN A 166 14.19 29.52 9.28
C ASN A 166 13.56 30.79 9.91
N ASP A 167 12.33 30.71 10.43
CA ASP A 167 11.67 31.83 11.09
C ASP A 167 11.64 31.62 12.62
N PRO A 168 12.37 32.44 13.41
CA PRO A 168 12.36 32.32 14.86
C PRO A 168 10.99 32.60 15.49
N LYS A 169 10.10 33.36 14.82
CA LYS A 169 8.76 33.67 15.35
C LYS A 169 7.91 32.42 15.46
N ILE A 170 8.01 31.51 14.49
CA ILE A 170 7.25 30.25 14.47
C ILE A 170 7.69 29.35 15.61
N LEU A 171 8.99 29.26 15.88
CA LEU A 171 9.47 28.49 17.03
C LEU A 171 9.04 29.10 18.36
N GLN A 172 8.95 30.44 18.46
CA GLN A 172 8.41 31.10 19.65
C GLN A 172 6.92 30.80 19.84
N GLU A 173 6.14 30.81 18.76
CA GLU A 173 4.72 30.45 18.76
C GLU A 173 4.51 28.99 19.19
N LEU A 174 5.29 28.05 18.62
CA LEU A 174 5.26 26.64 19.03
C LEU A 174 5.60 26.45 20.52
N LEU A 175 6.50 27.27 21.08
CA LEU A 175 6.86 27.20 22.50
C LEU A 175 5.81 27.82 23.44
N GLN A 176 4.81 28.52 22.93
CA GLN A 176 3.66 28.98 23.72
C GLN A 176 2.70 27.83 24.03
N ASP A 177 2.68 26.77 23.22
CA ASP A 177 1.87 25.59 23.45
C ASP A 177 2.39 24.75 24.62
N ASP A 178 1.49 24.36 25.53
CA ASP A 178 1.83 23.64 26.75
C ASP A 178 2.47 22.27 26.48
N VAL A 179 2.03 21.57 25.44
CA VAL A 179 2.51 20.21 25.11
C VAL A 179 3.93 20.29 24.56
N ILE A 180 4.19 21.21 23.63
CA ILE A 180 5.52 21.40 23.05
C ILE A 180 6.50 21.93 24.09
N ARG A 181 6.06 22.86 24.94
CA ARG A 181 6.86 23.39 26.04
C ARG A 181 7.26 22.32 27.04
N ALA A 182 6.34 21.41 27.39
CA ALA A 182 6.62 20.28 28.27
C ALA A 182 7.56 19.25 27.63
N ALA A 183 7.50 19.08 26.31
CA ALA A 183 8.35 18.16 25.56
C ALA A 183 9.79 18.67 25.36
N ARG A 184 10.05 19.97 25.56
CA ARG A 184 11.37 20.59 25.39
C ARG A 184 12.34 20.11 26.47
N VAL A 185 13.52 19.67 26.04
CA VAL A 185 14.63 19.35 26.97
C VAL A 185 15.30 20.66 27.41
N ALA A 186 15.16 21.01 28.69
CA ALA A 186 15.84 22.17 29.27
C ALA A 186 17.33 21.84 29.52
N GLY A 187 18.23 22.34 28.67
CA GLY A 187 19.69 22.17 28.81
C GLY A 187 20.44 23.49 29.02
N SER A 188 20.91 23.72 30.25
CA SER A 188 21.90 24.73 30.73
C SER A 188 21.96 26.10 30.04
N GLY A 189 21.29 27.09 30.63
CA GLY A 189 21.65 28.51 30.53
C GLY A 189 21.04 29.28 29.37
N ASN A 190 19.99 30.05 29.68
CA ASN A 190 19.25 30.99 28.84
C ASN A 190 18.36 30.40 27.73
N ALA A 191 17.21 31.06 27.57
CA ALA A 191 16.16 30.79 26.60
C ALA A 191 16.56 31.07 25.14
N SER A 192 17.83 30.84 24.77
CA SER A 192 18.34 31.08 23.42
C SER A 192 18.17 29.85 22.53
N PHE A 193 17.66 30.05 21.32
CA PHE A 193 17.67 29.05 20.25
C PHE A 193 19.11 28.73 19.83
N HIS A 194 19.37 27.47 19.45
CA HIS A 194 20.63 27.12 18.80
C HIS A 194 20.59 27.68 17.37
N VAL A 195 21.62 28.43 16.94
CA VAL A 195 21.68 29.04 15.61
C VAL A 195 22.67 28.27 14.73
N SER A 196 22.24 27.83 13.55
CA SER A 196 23.06 27.18 12.52
C SER A 196 22.85 27.84 11.15
N HIS A 197 23.69 27.55 10.15
CA HIS A 197 23.53 28.07 8.77
C HIS A 197 22.67 27.10 7.93
N ALA A 198 21.77 27.65 7.09
CA ALA A 198 20.94 26.86 6.18
C ALA A 198 21.66 26.48 4.88
N LEU A 199 21.14 25.48 4.17
CA LEU A 199 21.64 25.01 2.87
C LEU A 199 20.98 25.77 1.71
N LYS A 200 21.71 26.01 0.60
CA LYS A 200 21.11 26.52 -0.65
C LYS A 200 20.15 25.50 -1.28
N GLU A 201 18.91 25.89 -1.53
CA GLU A 201 17.86 25.07 -2.15
C GLU A 201 17.98 25.13 -3.69
N LYS A 202 18.83 24.28 -4.29
CA LYS A 202 19.01 24.23 -5.77
C LYS A 202 17.92 23.40 -6.51
N GLY A 203 16.87 22.94 -5.83
CA GLY A 203 15.92 21.96 -6.36
C GLY A 203 14.83 22.50 -7.30
N ALA A 204 14.55 23.81 -7.32
CA ALA A 204 13.36 24.36 -7.97
C ALA A 204 13.59 24.95 -9.39
N GLN A 205 14.81 25.40 -9.74
CA GLN A 205 15.02 26.10 -11.02
C GLN A 205 14.82 25.23 -12.27
N LYS A 206 15.07 23.92 -12.20
CA LYS A 206 15.02 23.03 -13.39
C LYS A 206 13.63 22.77 -13.96
N LEU A 207 12.56 23.18 -13.28
CA LEU A 207 11.18 23.09 -13.79
C LEU A 207 10.70 24.38 -14.47
N VAL A 208 11.40 25.50 -14.26
CA VAL A 208 11.05 26.80 -14.87
C VAL A 208 11.70 26.94 -16.26
N ASP A 209 12.91 26.40 -16.43
CA ASP A 209 13.70 26.54 -17.66
C ASP A 209 13.21 25.66 -18.84
N ILE A 210 12.20 24.80 -18.66
CA ILE A 210 11.63 24.00 -19.76
C ILE A 210 10.65 24.83 -20.62
N THR A 211 10.37 26.08 -20.26
CA THR A 211 9.38 26.91 -20.96
C THR A 211 9.91 28.11 -21.74
N GLU A 212 11.23 28.34 -21.79
CA GLU A 212 11.78 29.52 -22.50
C GLU A 212 12.64 29.24 -23.73
N GLU A 213 12.98 27.99 -24.08
CA GLU A 213 13.67 27.70 -25.34
C GLU A 213 12.78 26.93 -26.33
N GLY A 214 12.04 27.71 -27.12
CA GLY A 214 11.51 27.25 -28.39
C GLY A 214 12.59 27.34 -29.47
N GLN A 215 12.68 26.27 -30.28
CA GLN A 215 13.38 26.18 -31.57
C GLN A 215 14.91 26.25 -31.53
N ASP A 216 15.56 25.08 -31.55
CA ASP A 216 16.42 24.74 -32.68
C ASP A 216 16.54 23.22 -32.85
N ASP A 217 16.34 22.79 -34.10
CA ASP A 217 16.63 21.46 -34.62
C ASP A 217 18.14 21.23 -34.52
N ASP A 218 18.58 20.19 -33.80
CA ASP A 218 19.70 19.38 -34.30
C ASP A 218 19.79 18.02 -33.62
N THR A 219 19.56 17.00 -34.43
CA THR A 219 19.94 15.61 -34.18
C THR A 219 21.46 15.49 -34.15
N ALA A 220 22.05 15.43 -32.96
CA ALA A 220 23.40 14.89 -32.78
C ALA A 220 23.43 13.99 -31.53
N GLY A 221 23.60 12.69 -31.77
CA GLY A 221 23.82 11.72 -30.71
C GLY A 221 25.08 12.07 -29.91
N VAL A 222 24.93 12.22 -28.60
CA VAL A 222 26.06 12.33 -27.68
C VAL A 222 26.49 10.92 -27.31
N ASP A 223 27.51 10.42 -28.02
CA ASP A 223 28.33 9.31 -27.54
C ASP A 223 29.06 9.79 -26.27
N VAL A 224 28.77 9.15 -25.14
CA VAL A 224 29.51 9.36 -23.88
C VAL A 224 30.58 8.26 -23.80
N PRO A 225 31.88 8.59 -23.81
CA PRO A 225 32.94 7.59 -23.70
C PRO A 225 32.89 6.92 -22.33
N ALA A 226 32.95 5.59 -22.34
CA ALA A 226 33.16 4.77 -21.17
C ALA A 226 34.64 4.82 -20.77
N ASP A 227 35.03 5.80 -19.96
CA ASP A 227 36.12 5.68 -18.97
C ASP A 227 36.31 6.99 -18.18
N GLY A 228 36.33 6.88 -16.85
CA GLY A 228 36.90 7.90 -15.95
C GLY A 228 35.98 9.03 -15.45
N LEU A 229 34.81 8.72 -14.90
CA LEU A 229 34.05 9.69 -14.08
C LEU A 229 34.30 9.44 -12.58
N ASP A 230 35.28 10.12 -11.99
CA ASP A 230 35.37 10.16 -10.51
C ASP A 230 35.77 11.52 -9.94
N ALA A 231 36.55 12.36 -10.63
CA ALA A 231 37.05 13.61 -10.05
C ALA A 231 36.22 14.87 -10.40
N LYS A 232 35.67 14.98 -11.62
CA LYS A 232 34.96 16.21 -12.07
C LYS A 232 33.50 16.29 -11.62
N TYR A 233 32.81 15.16 -11.49
CA TYR A 233 31.40 15.11 -11.06
C TYR A 233 31.21 15.32 -9.54
N GLN A 234 32.26 15.14 -8.74
CA GLN A 234 32.19 15.31 -7.28
C GLN A 234 32.26 16.79 -6.84
N GLN A 235 32.78 17.70 -7.67
CA GLN A 235 32.91 19.13 -7.32
C GLN A 235 31.65 19.96 -7.59
N GLU A 236 30.78 19.58 -8.52
CA GLU A 236 29.58 20.36 -8.89
C GLU A 236 28.38 20.21 -7.94
N PHE A 237 28.42 19.26 -6.99
CA PHE A 237 27.31 18.94 -6.08
C PHE A 237 27.70 19.00 -4.58
N LEU A 238 28.68 19.84 -4.24
CA LEU A 238 28.92 20.22 -2.85
C LEU A 238 27.78 21.13 -2.36
N PRO A 239 27.14 20.84 -1.22
CA PRO A 239 26.18 21.75 -0.62
C PRO A 239 26.88 23.05 -0.22
N GLU A 240 26.60 24.13 -0.95
CA GLU A 240 26.95 25.48 -0.49
C GLU A 240 25.98 25.87 0.62
N TYR A 241 26.52 26.11 1.82
CA TYR A 241 25.78 26.76 2.88
C TYR A 241 25.55 28.22 2.48
N ASP A 242 24.33 28.69 2.69
CA ASP A 242 24.03 30.11 2.53
C ASP A 242 24.43 30.82 3.82
N PRO A 243 25.50 31.65 3.82
CA PRO A 243 25.91 32.37 5.02
C PRO A 243 24.83 33.34 5.53
N ASP A 244 23.89 33.74 4.68
CA ASP A 244 22.88 34.76 4.99
C ASP A 244 21.58 34.18 5.60
N ARG A 245 21.38 32.85 5.57
CA ARG A 245 20.16 32.20 6.07
C ARG A 245 20.45 31.47 7.40
N GLN A 246 19.95 32.02 8.50
CA GLN A 246 20.09 31.44 9.84
C GLN A 246 18.93 30.47 10.14
N MET A 247 19.26 29.28 10.65
CA MET A 247 18.31 28.30 11.19
C MET A 247 18.34 28.33 12.71
N HIS A 248 17.17 28.42 13.32
CA HIS A 248 16.99 28.37 14.76
C HIS A 248 16.48 26.99 15.17
N SER A 249 16.94 26.45 16.31
CA SER A 249 16.46 25.15 16.79
C SER A 249 16.42 24.97 18.31
N PHE A 250 15.59 24.01 18.76
CA PHE A 250 15.55 23.54 20.16
C PHE A 250 15.34 22.02 20.26
N GLU A 251 15.82 21.43 21.35
CA GLU A 251 15.79 19.98 21.61
C GLU A 251 14.46 19.50 22.23
N ILE A 252 13.98 18.34 21.80
CA ILE A 252 12.77 17.65 22.28
C ILE A 252 13.12 16.26 22.82
N GLU A 253 12.40 15.86 23.87
CA GLU A 253 12.48 14.52 24.43
C GLU A 253 11.95 13.46 23.44
N ALA A 254 12.74 12.42 23.18
CA ALA A 254 12.43 11.36 22.21
C ALA A 254 11.05 10.69 22.41
N ARG A 255 10.58 10.56 23.66
CA ARG A 255 9.28 9.95 23.99
C ARG A 255 8.09 10.84 23.60
N GLN A 256 8.30 12.14 23.53
CA GLN A 256 7.26 13.14 23.25
C GLN A 256 7.21 13.55 21.77
N VAL A 257 8.14 13.06 20.93
CA VAL A 257 8.21 13.41 19.50
C VAL A 257 6.90 13.13 18.78
N GLU A 258 6.24 12.00 19.03
CA GLU A 258 4.95 11.68 18.41
C GLU A 258 3.85 12.67 18.79
N HIS A 259 3.77 13.02 20.08
CA HIS A 259 2.81 14.01 20.58
C HIS A 259 3.07 15.40 20.00
N VAL A 260 4.33 15.82 19.92
CA VAL A 260 4.71 17.09 19.29
C VAL A 260 4.31 17.12 17.82
N LYS A 261 4.63 16.05 17.07
CA LYS A 261 4.21 15.96 15.67
C LYS A 261 2.69 16.05 15.52
N GLN A 262 1.94 15.34 16.36
CA GLN A 262 0.48 15.33 16.30
C GLN A 262 -0.09 16.71 16.62
N ARG A 263 0.52 17.42 17.58
CA ARG A 263 0.14 18.79 17.93
C ARG A 263 0.49 19.80 16.83
N CYS A 264 1.53 19.51 16.04
CA CYS A 264 1.92 20.30 14.88
C CYS A 264 1.02 20.09 13.63
N LEU A 265 0.08 19.13 13.63
CA LEU A 265 -0.79 18.88 12.48
C LEU A 265 -1.75 20.05 12.15
N PRO A 266 -2.25 20.11 10.90
CA PRO A 266 -3.45 20.89 10.55
C PRO A 266 -4.60 20.47 11.48
N GLY A 267 -5.38 21.44 11.98
CA GLY A 267 -6.40 21.24 13.02
C GLY A 267 -5.94 21.58 14.45
N ASN A 268 -4.63 21.70 14.69
CA ASN A 268 -4.06 22.10 15.98
C ASN A 268 -3.27 23.42 15.86
N LEU A 269 -1.93 23.35 15.78
CA LEU A 269 -1.06 24.52 15.62
C LEU A 269 -0.83 24.87 14.14
N GLY A 270 -1.15 23.97 13.21
CA GLY A 270 -1.04 24.24 11.77
C GLY A 270 0.38 24.28 11.20
N TYR A 271 1.40 23.81 11.93
CA TYR A 271 2.81 23.79 11.49
C TYR A 271 3.40 22.37 11.40
N PRO A 272 2.94 21.55 10.44
CA PRO A 272 3.35 20.15 10.31
C PRO A 272 4.86 20.01 10.08
N THR A 273 5.47 19.08 10.81
CA THR A 273 6.92 18.90 10.85
C THR A 273 7.40 17.99 9.72
N LEU A 274 8.42 18.41 8.99
CA LEU A 274 9.09 17.57 7.98
C LEU A 274 10.33 16.86 8.54
N GLU A 275 10.43 15.56 8.30
CA GLU A 275 11.64 14.78 8.63
C GLU A 275 12.64 14.80 7.46
N GLU A 276 13.80 15.41 7.69
CA GLU A 276 14.93 15.39 6.76
C GLU A 276 16.16 14.76 7.44
N TYR A 277 16.91 13.97 6.68
CA TYR A 277 18.14 13.35 7.12
C TYR A 277 19.33 13.79 6.27
N ASP A 278 20.30 14.44 6.91
CA ASP A 278 21.58 14.78 6.32
C ASP A 278 22.59 13.62 6.49
N PHE A 279 22.43 12.60 5.66
CA PHE A 279 23.24 11.39 5.70
C PHE A 279 24.70 11.60 5.29
N ARG A 280 25.01 12.66 4.53
CA ARG A 280 26.37 12.94 4.02
C ARG A 280 27.26 13.53 5.10
N ASN A 281 26.70 14.37 5.96
CA ASN A 281 27.42 15.02 7.06
C ASN A 281 27.37 14.23 8.38
N ASP A 282 26.65 13.11 8.40
CA ASP A 282 26.57 12.24 9.57
C ASP A 282 27.85 11.39 9.69
N THR A 283 28.78 11.83 10.53
CA THR A 283 30.04 11.13 10.83
C THR A 283 29.93 10.16 12.01
N ARG A 284 28.78 10.12 12.69
CA ARG A 284 28.59 9.31 13.89
C ARG A 284 28.08 7.91 13.55
N ASN A 285 27.11 7.83 12.65
CA ASN A 285 26.61 6.54 12.21
C ASN A 285 27.60 5.90 11.24
N PRO A 286 28.00 4.63 11.45
CA PRO A 286 28.96 3.97 10.58
C PRO A 286 28.40 3.84 9.17
N ASP A 287 29.26 4.11 8.19
CA ASP A 287 28.93 3.89 6.79
C ASP A 287 28.92 2.40 6.47
N LEU A 288 27.89 1.98 5.74
CA LEU A 288 27.84 0.70 5.09
C LEU A 288 28.48 0.84 3.72
N ASN A 289 29.44 -0.04 3.40
CA ASN A 289 30.03 -0.11 2.06
C ASN A 289 29.07 -0.78 1.05
N ILE A 290 27.89 -0.18 0.88
CA ILE A 290 26.85 -0.62 -0.03
C ILE A 290 26.99 0.16 -1.35
N GLU A 291 27.22 -0.57 -2.43
CA GLU A 291 27.28 -0.02 -3.77
C GLU A 291 26.42 -0.87 -4.71
N LEU A 292 25.77 -0.20 -5.66
CA LEU A 292 25.06 -0.87 -6.73
C LEU A 292 26.09 -1.50 -7.68
N LYS A 293 25.86 -2.75 -8.06
CA LYS A 293 26.73 -3.41 -9.06
C LYS A 293 26.67 -2.66 -10.40
N PRO A 294 27.77 -2.61 -11.17
CA PRO A 294 27.80 -1.88 -12.45
C PRO A 294 26.77 -2.34 -13.50
N MET A 295 26.35 -3.60 -13.44
CA MET A 295 25.31 -4.15 -14.31
C MET A 295 23.90 -3.63 -14.00
N THR A 296 23.70 -3.03 -12.83
CA THR A 296 22.41 -2.55 -12.34
C THR A 296 22.08 -1.21 -12.98
N ARG A 297 21.17 -1.21 -13.96
CA ARG A 297 20.64 0.04 -14.54
C ARG A 297 19.30 0.40 -13.91
N ILE A 298 19.22 1.61 -13.37
CA ILE A 298 18.00 2.19 -12.82
C ILE A 298 17.17 2.74 -13.97
N ARG A 299 15.85 2.53 -13.94
CA ARG A 299 14.92 3.02 -14.98
C ARG A 299 14.59 4.51 -14.76
N PRO A 300 14.21 5.28 -15.81
CA PRO A 300 13.99 6.73 -15.70
C PRO A 300 12.97 7.14 -14.62
N TYR A 301 11.86 6.42 -14.49
CA TYR A 301 10.84 6.72 -13.47
C TYR A 301 11.32 6.40 -12.04
N GLN A 302 12.24 5.43 -11.88
CA GLN A 302 12.85 5.13 -10.58
C GLN A 302 13.85 6.23 -10.21
N GLU A 303 14.65 6.69 -11.18
CA GLU A 303 15.55 7.82 -10.99
C GLU A 303 14.77 9.10 -10.63
N LYS A 304 13.66 9.38 -11.32
CA LYS A 304 12.76 10.49 -10.98
C LYS A 304 12.23 10.40 -9.55
N SER A 305 11.84 9.20 -9.12
CA SER A 305 11.37 8.96 -7.75
C SER A 305 12.45 9.20 -6.69
N LEU A 306 13.69 8.77 -6.96
CA LEU A 306 14.83 8.99 -6.07
C LEU A 306 15.28 10.45 -6.08
N SER A 307 15.24 11.12 -7.24
CA SER A 307 15.54 12.54 -7.35
C SER A 307 14.61 13.39 -6.47
N LYS A 308 13.32 13.08 -6.43
CA LYS A 308 12.37 13.74 -5.50
C LYS A 308 12.67 13.47 -4.03
N MET A 309 13.18 12.27 -3.70
CA MET A 309 13.58 11.93 -2.33
C MET A 309 14.87 12.63 -1.87
N PHE A 310 15.82 12.86 -2.79
CA PHE A 310 17.16 13.39 -2.50
C PHE A 310 17.41 14.83 -3.00
N GLY A 311 16.37 15.57 -3.39
CA GLY A 311 16.47 16.81 -4.19
C GLY A 311 17.46 17.86 -3.67
N ASN A 312 17.56 18.05 -2.35
CA ASN A 312 18.40 19.08 -1.74
C ASN A 312 19.70 18.51 -1.12
N GLY A 313 20.13 17.32 -1.53
CA GLY A 313 21.30 16.63 -0.96
C GLY A 313 21.04 15.94 0.38
N ARG A 314 19.89 16.20 1.02
CA ARG A 314 19.35 15.46 2.17
C ARG A 314 18.33 14.41 1.73
N ALA A 315 18.16 13.36 2.53
CA ALA A 315 17.14 12.35 2.33
C ALA A 315 15.84 12.78 3.04
N ARG A 316 14.71 12.75 2.34
CA ARG A 316 13.38 13.03 2.91
C ARG A 316 12.65 11.74 3.22
N SER A 317 11.95 11.71 4.35
CA SER A 317 11.00 10.63 4.63
C SER A 317 9.73 10.79 3.79
N GLY A 318 9.16 9.69 3.31
CA GLY A 318 7.92 9.74 2.53
C GLY A 318 7.57 8.43 1.84
N ILE A 319 6.52 8.47 1.04
CA ILE A 319 5.94 7.28 0.38
C ILE A 319 6.17 7.37 -1.14
N ILE A 320 6.70 6.29 -1.71
CA ILE A 320 6.84 6.09 -3.15
C ILE A 320 5.86 5.00 -3.60
N VAL A 321 4.98 5.38 -4.52
CA VAL A 321 3.96 4.50 -5.09
C VAL A 321 4.45 4.01 -6.44
N LEU A 322 4.77 2.72 -6.50
CA LEU A 322 5.20 2.05 -7.71
C LEU A 322 4.36 0.79 -7.93
N PRO A 323 3.82 0.59 -9.13
CA PRO A 323 3.04 -0.59 -9.44
C PRO A 323 3.82 -1.88 -9.25
N CYS A 324 3.10 -2.98 -9.02
CA CYS A 324 3.69 -4.30 -8.98
C CYS A 324 4.43 -4.59 -10.30
N GLY A 325 5.65 -5.13 -10.21
CA GLY A 325 6.51 -5.36 -11.37
C GLY A 325 7.37 -4.18 -11.83
N ALA A 326 7.14 -2.95 -11.33
CA ALA A 326 7.93 -1.78 -11.70
C ALA A 326 9.28 -1.64 -10.97
N GLY A 327 9.65 -2.62 -10.13
CA GLY A 327 10.92 -2.61 -9.41
C GLY A 327 10.91 -1.81 -8.10
N LYS A 328 9.87 -2.00 -7.27
CA LYS A 328 9.79 -1.46 -5.89
C LYS A 328 11.04 -1.77 -5.08
N SER A 329 11.46 -3.04 -5.06
CA SER A 329 12.63 -3.48 -4.29
C SER A 329 13.92 -2.80 -4.76
N LEU A 330 14.13 -2.69 -6.07
CA LEU A 330 15.30 -2.02 -6.63
C LEU A 330 15.34 -0.53 -6.24
N THR A 331 14.19 0.15 -6.21
CA THR A 331 14.10 1.56 -5.79
C THR A 331 14.50 1.73 -4.32
N GLY A 332 14.02 0.84 -3.44
CA GLY A 332 14.41 0.83 -2.02
C GLY A 332 15.90 0.51 -1.81
N ILE A 333 16.44 -0.45 -2.57
CA ILE A 333 17.87 -0.80 -2.54
C ILE A 333 18.73 0.36 -3.04
N ALA A 334 18.31 1.05 -4.11
CA ALA A 334 19.00 2.22 -4.63
C ALA A 334 18.99 3.38 -3.63
N ALA A 335 17.88 3.59 -2.92
CA ALA A 335 17.81 4.56 -1.83
C ALA A 335 18.77 4.20 -0.67
N ALA A 336 18.80 2.94 -0.25
CA ALA A 336 19.73 2.46 0.77
C ALA A 336 21.20 2.60 0.33
N ALA A 337 21.50 2.29 -0.94
CA ALA A 337 22.83 2.43 -1.53
C ALA A 337 23.27 3.89 -1.65
N ARG A 338 22.33 4.84 -1.81
CA ARG A 338 22.60 6.28 -1.82
C ARG A 338 22.88 6.81 -0.41
N ILE A 339 22.11 6.35 0.59
CA ILE A 339 22.24 6.77 1.99
C ILE A 339 23.52 6.20 2.63
N ARG A 340 23.93 4.98 2.25
CA ARG A 340 25.16 4.31 2.75
C ARG A 340 25.22 4.15 4.27
N LYS A 341 24.08 4.03 4.95
CA LYS A 341 23.99 3.79 6.40
C LYS A 341 23.30 2.47 6.69
N SER A 342 23.24 2.09 7.97
CA SER A 342 22.50 0.91 8.42
C SER A 342 21.02 1.01 8.01
N CYS A 343 20.48 -0.07 7.44
CA CYS A 343 19.14 -0.09 6.84
C CYS A 343 18.27 -1.16 7.50
N LEU A 344 17.07 -0.78 7.95
CA LEU A 344 16.06 -1.71 8.47
C LEU A 344 14.94 -1.88 7.45
N CYS A 345 14.75 -3.08 6.93
CA CYS A 345 13.68 -3.41 5.99
C CYS A 345 12.58 -4.21 6.70
N LEU A 346 11.36 -3.70 6.66
CA LEU A 346 10.18 -4.29 7.28
C LEU A 346 9.24 -4.82 6.21
N CYS A 347 8.97 -6.12 6.30
CA CYS A 347 8.16 -6.89 5.37
C CYS A 347 6.88 -7.42 6.05
N THR A 348 5.86 -7.76 5.26
CA THR A 348 4.62 -8.35 5.78
C THR A 348 4.78 -9.82 6.17
N SER A 349 5.56 -10.60 5.42
CA SER A 349 5.74 -12.04 5.62
C SER A 349 7.20 -12.49 5.64
N SER A 350 7.45 -13.72 6.11
CA SER A 350 8.79 -14.33 6.09
C SER A 350 9.31 -14.56 4.67
N VAL A 351 8.44 -14.87 3.70
CA VAL A 351 8.87 -15.09 2.31
C VAL A 351 9.34 -13.78 1.68
N SER A 352 8.67 -12.67 1.99
CA SER A 352 9.14 -11.34 1.57
C SER A 352 10.52 -11.00 2.16
N VAL A 353 10.82 -11.44 3.39
CA VAL A 353 12.16 -11.26 3.99
C VAL A 353 13.24 -11.96 3.16
N ASP A 354 13.00 -13.21 2.75
CA ASP A 354 13.94 -13.96 1.91
C ASP A 354 14.08 -13.33 0.52
N GLN A 355 12.98 -12.84 -0.08
CA GLN A 355 13.01 -12.11 -1.34
C GLN A 355 13.84 -10.84 -1.24
N TRP A 356 13.61 -9.99 -0.24
CA TRP A 356 14.39 -8.77 -0.04
C TRP A 356 15.87 -9.09 0.20
N SER A 357 16.19 -10.10 1.01
CA SER A 357 17.56 -10.57 1.21
C SER A 357 18.23 -10.98 -0.11
N ALA A 358 17.53 -11.75 -0.96
CA ALA A 358 18.03 -12.15 -2.27
C ALA A 358 18.22 -10.94 -3.21
N GLN A 359 17.30 -9.98 -3.21
CA GLN A 359 17.39 -8.78 -4.04
C GLN A 359 18.56 -7.87 -3.61
N PHE A 360 18.80 -7.71 -2.30
CA PHE A 360 19.99 -7.00 -1.82
C PHE A 360 21.26 -7.64 -2.36
N LYS A 361 21.43 -8.96 -2.21
CA LYS A 361 22.61 -9.68 -2.74
C LYS A 361 22.73 -9.60 -4.26
N LEU A 362 21.61 -9.60 -4.97
CA LEU A 362 21.60 -9.57 -6.44
C LEU A 362 22.13 -8.22 -6.96
N TRP A 363 21.57 -7.11 -6.46
CA TRP A 363 21.79 -5.78 -7.02
C TRP A 363 22.96 -5.01 -6.39
N THR A 364 23.39 -5.39 -5.18
CA THR A 364 24.50 -4.73 -4.47
C THR A 364 25.68 -5.66 -4.27
N ASN A 365 26.80 -5.08 -3.84
CA ASN A 365 28.02 -5.78 -3.43
C ASN A 365 27.94 -6.43 -2.03
N LEU A 366 26.78 -6.40 -1.36
CA LEU A 366 26.64 -6.94 0.00
C LEU A 366 26.71 -8.47 0.04
N THR A 367 27.27 -8.98 1.13
CA THR A 367 27.38 -10.42 1.41
C THR A 367 26.43 -10.85 2.52
N ASP A 368 26.32 -12.16 2.75
CA ASP A 368 25.54 -12.74 3.86
C ASP A 368 25.95 -12.21 5.24
N LEU A 369 27.22 -11.81 5.42
CA LEU A 369 27.70 -11.26 6.68
C LEU A 369 27.12 -9.88 7.01
N ASN A 370 26.72 -9.13 5.99
CA ASN A 370 26.17 -7.78 6.15
C ASN A 370 24.64 -7.77 6.25
N ILE A 371 23.98 -8.88 5.89
CA ILE A 371 22.52 -8.99 5.82
C ILE A 371 22.02 -9.89 6.93
N VAL A 372 21.31 -9.31 7.89
CA VAL A 372 20.73 -10.02 9.02
C VAL A 372 19.25 -10.31 8.72
N ARG A 373 18.87 -11.58 8.61
CA ARG A 373 17.46 -11.99 8.51
C ARG A 373 16.91 -12.30 9.89
N PHE A 374 15.81 -11.64 10.25
CA PHE A 374 15.13 -11.88 11.51
C PHE A 374 13.67 -12.30 11.28
N THR A 375 13.43 -13.61 11.41
CA THR A 375 12.12 -14.25 11.31
C THR A 375 11.91 -15.20 12.49
N SER A 376 10.75 -15.86 12.56
CA SER A 376 10.50 -16.87 13.59
C SER A 376 11.41 -18.11 13.43
N GLN A 377 11.76 -18.47 12.19
CA GLN A 377 12.55 -19.66 11.85
C GLN A 377 14.05 -19.37 11.72
N ASN A 378 14.41 -18.26 11.07
CA ASN A 378 15.80 -17.83 10.87
C ASN A 378 16.14 -16.66 11.80
N LYS A 379 17.19 -16.83 12.61
CA LYS A 379 17.69 -15.83 13.55
C LYS A 379 19.19 -15.66 13.32
N ASP A 380 19.53 -14.88 12.30
CA ASP A 380 20.94 -14.55 12.04
C ASP A 380 21.47 -13.67 13.19
N GLU A 381 22.74 -13.83 13.55
CA GLU A 381 23.37 -13.02 14.59
C GLU A 381 23.64 -11.60 14.07
N PHE A 382 23.50 -10.62 14.95
CA PHE A 382 23.82 -9.23 14.61
C PHE A 382 25.34 -9.04 14.57
N PRO A 383 25.87 -8.28 13.60
CA PRO A 383 27.26 -7.89 13.61
C PRO A 383 27.56 -7.01 14.84
N PRO A 384 28.84 -6.90 15.23
CA PRO A 384 29.26 -6.18 16.43
C PRO A 384 28.70 -4.74 16.49
N PRO A 385 28.48 -4.19 17.71
CA PRO A 385 28.00 -2.83 17.90
C PRO A 385 29.06 -1.82 17.42
N GLY A 386 28.94 -1.42 16.16
CA GLY A 386 29.89 -0.54 15.46
C GLY A 386 29.94 -0.78 13.95
N GLU A 387 29.58 -1.97 13.48
CA GLU A 387 29.54 -2.29 12.05
C GLU A 387 28.17 -2.05 11.46
N ALA A 388 28.09 -1.35 10.32
CA ALA A 388 26.85 -1.12 9.60
C ALA A 388 26.27 -2.41 9.01
N CYS A 389 24.94 -2.56 9.03
CA CYS A 389 24.28 -3.74 8.49
C CYS A 389 22.92 -3.42 7.86
N VAL A 390 22.44 -4.36 7.06
CA VAL A 390 21.07 -4.39 6.57
C VAL A 390 20.32 -5.45 7.35
N CYS A 391 19.30 -5.07 8.12
CA CYS A 391 18.42 -6.02 8.79
C CYS A 391 17.11 -6.11 8.03
N VAL A 392 16.68 -7.33 7.70
CA VAL A 392 15.39 -7.60 7.05
C VAL A 392 14.54 -8.41 8.01
N THR A 393 13.38 -7.89 8.38
CA THR A 393 12.47 -8.52 9.34
C THR A 393 11.00 -8.27 9.00
N THR A 394 10.09 -8.81 9.79
CA THR A 394 8.65 -8.65 9.61
C THR A 394 8.03 -7.70 10.64
N TYR A 395 6.95 -7.01 10.27
CA TYR A 395 6.24 -6.09 11.18
C TYR A 395 5.81 -6.77 12.50
N ASN A 396 5.30 -8.00 12.40
CA ASN A 396 4.85 -8.79 13.56
C ASN A 396 6.01 -9.13 14.51
N MET A 397 7.18 -9.46 13.98
CA MET A 397 8.35 -9.77 14.81
C MET A 397 8.86 -8.56 15.59
N VAL A 398 8.65 -7.34 15.10
CA VAL A 398 9.01 -6.12 15.85
C VAL A 398 7.91 -5.74 16.85
N SER A 399 6.64 -5.82 16.45
CA SER A 399 5.50 -5.32 17.23
C SER A 399 4.94 -6.28 18.30
N ALA A 400 5.18 -7.59 18.20
CA ALA A 400 4.56 -8.59 19.07
C ALA A 400 4.90 -8.41 20.58
N GLY A 401 3.89 -8.12 21.41
CA GLY A 401 4.03 -7.85 22.85
C GLY A 401 3.94 -9.08 23.78
N GLY A 402 4.51 -10.23 23.40
CA GLY A 402 4.45 -11.48 24.19
C GLY A 402 5.79 -11.92 24.77
N LYS A 403 5.79 -12.98 25.61
CA LYS A 403 7.03 -13.64 26.07
C LYS A 403 7.78 -14.22 24.87
N ARG A 404 9.00 -13.74 24.64
CA ARG A 404 9.85 -14.17 23.52
C ARG A 404 10.95 -15.11 24.02
N SER A 405 11.48 -15.94 23.12
CA SER A 405 12.70 -16.68 23.42
C SER A 405 13.85 -15.70 23.67
N GLU A 406 14.77 -16.03 24.59
CA GLU A 406 15.89 -15.17 24.97
C GLU A 406 16.68 -14.63 23.77
N GLY A 407 16.95 -15.46 22.75
CA GLY A 407 17.63 -15.03 21.52
C GLY A 407 16.86 -13.99 20.69
N SER A 408 15.52 -14.05 20.70
CA SER A 408 14.68 -13.05 20.01
C SER A 408 14.58 -11.73 20.78
N GLU A 409 14.69 -11.77 22.11
CA GLU A 409 14.76 -10.54 22.92
C GLU A 409 16.10 -9.84 22.73
N ARG A 410 17.22 -10.59 22.71
CA ARG A 410 18.56 -10.03 22.42
C ARG A 410 18.61 -9.32 21.07
N ILE A 411 18.06 -9.94 20.02
CA ILE A 411 17.99 -9.34 18.68
C ILE A 411 17.11 -8.08 18.67
N LEU A 412 15.95 -8.12 19.33
CA LEU A 412 15.07 -6.96 19.40
C LEU A 412 15.74 -5.78 20.14
N GLU A 413 16.49 -6.07 21.20
CA GLU A 413 17.26 -5.06 21.93
C GLU A 413 18.39 -4.48 21.07
N ALA A 414 19.02 -5.29 20.21
CA ALA A 414 19.97 -4.81 19.22
C ALA A 414 19.31 -3.88 18.18
N ILE A 415 18.10 -4.18 17.73
CA ILE A 415 17.33 -3.32 16.81
C ILE A 415 16.94 -1.98 17.48
N ARG A 416 16.58 -2.01 18.77
CA ARG A 416 16.18 -0.82 19.57
C ARG A 416 17.32 0.11 19.93
N SER A 417 18.47 -0.46 20.27
CA SER A 417 19.65 0.30 20.70
C SER A 417 20.38 0.98 19.53
N ARG A 418 20.18 0.48 18.31
CA ARG A 418 20.82 0.97 17.09
C ARG A 418 20.05 2.11 16.42
N GLU A 419 20.79 3.11 15.96
CA GLU A 419 20.29 4.17 15.08
C GLU A 419 20.32 3.67 13.63
N TRP A 420 19.17 3.73 12.95
CA TRP A 420 19.01 3.31 11.57
C TRP A 420 19.03 4.54 10.66
N GLY A 421 19.91 4.56 9.66
CA GLY A 421 19.94 5.66 8.70
C GLY A 421 18.74 5.65 7.76
N CYS A 422 18.26 4.45 7.40
CA CYS A 422 17.08 4.27 6.56
C CYS A 422 16.19 3.14 7.08
N MET A 423 14.88 3.37 7.09
CA MET A 423 13.85 2.36 7.32
C MET A 423 13.04 2.17 6.03
N LEU A 424 13.11 0.98 5.44
CA LEU A 424 12.32 0.59 4.28
C LEU A 424 11.06 -0.14 4.76
N LEU A 425 9.90 0.39 4.41
CA LEU A 425 8.59 -0.16 4.76
C LEU A 425 7.96 -0.73 3.48
N ASP A 426 7.86 -2.05 3.38
CA ASP A 426 7.22 -2.70 2.23
C ASP A 426 5.70 -2.88 2.46
N GLU A 427 4.95 -2.80 1.37
CA GLU A 427 3.47 -2.86 1.29
C GLU A 427 2.74 -2.08 2.40
N VAL A 428 3.06 -0.80 2.50
CA VAL A 428 2.58 0.10 3.57
C VAL A 428 1.07 0.07 3.78
N HIS A 429 0.27 -0.12 2.73
CA HIS A 429 -1.19 -0.14 2.81
C HIS A 429 -1.78 -1.35 3.56
N VAL A 430 -1.04 -2.47 3.68
CA VAL A 430 -1.55 -3.71 4.30
C VAL A 430 -1.55 -3.59 5.82
N VAL A 431 -0.60 -2.84 6.38
CA VAL A 431 -0.33 -2.86 7.80
C VAL A 431 -1.24 -1.87 8.55
N PRO A 432 -1.93 -2.30 9.62
CA PRO A 432 -2.76 -1.40 10.41
C PRO A 432 -1.98 -0.25 11.03
N ALA A 433 -2.59 0.95 11.10
CA ALA A 433 -1.96 2.14 11.67
C ALA A 433 -1.42 1.94 13.11
N ALA A 434 -2.11 1.14 13.94
CA ALA A 434 -1.67 0.86 15.30
C ALA A 434 -0.35 0.05 15.36
N MET A 435 -0.14 -0.86 14.40
CA MET A 435 1.10 -1.63 14.31
C MET A 435 2.25 -0.74 13.85
N PHE A 436 2.01 0.14 12.87
CA PHE A 436 2.99 1.14 12.45
C PHE A 436 3.44 2.04 13.58
N ARG A 437 2.49 2.59 14.36
CA ARG A 437 2.81 3.43 15.53
C ARG A 437 3.74 2.72 16.50
N LYS A 438 3.45 1.45 16.82
CA LYS A 438 4.31 0.64 17.68
C LYS A 438 5.71 0.44 17.09
N VAL A 439 5.82 0.09 15.81
CA VAL A 439 7.11 -0.16 15.17
C VAL A 439 7.96 1.11 15.09
N ILE A 440 7.36 2.23 14.69
CA ILE A 440 8.03 3.53 14.60
C ILE A 440 8.40 4.06 15.98
N GLY A 441 7.59 3.82 17.01
CA GLY A 441 7.93 4.20 18.39
C GLY A 441 9.06 3.35 19.01
N ILE A 442 9.23 2.10 18.57
CA ILE A 442 10.29 1.20 19.04
C ILE A 442 11.63 1.47 18.33
N THR A 443 11.58 1.85 17.06
CA THR A 443 12.77 1.91 16.18
C THR A 443 13.19 3.36 15.92
N LYS A 444 14.46 3.67 16.17
CA LYS A 444 15.03 4.99 15.91
C LYS A 444 15.61 5.04 14.51
N ALA A 445 14.85 5.59 13.56
CA ALA A 445 15.34 5.79 12.18
C ALA A 445 15.30 7.26 11.79
N HIS A 446 16.33 7.69 11.04
CA HIS A 446 16.44 9.05 10.53
C HIS A 446 15.57 9.29 9.29
N CYS A 447 15.60 8.37 8.32
CA CYS A 447 14.83 8.44 7.10
C CYS A 447 13.88 7.25 7.00
N LYS A 448 12.62 7.49 6.66
CA LYS A 448 11.59 6.44 6.48
C LYS A 448 11.08 6.46 5.05
N LEU A 449 11.19 5.35 4.37
CA LEU A 449 10.73 5.20 3.00
C LEU A 449 9.64 4.13 2.94
N GLY A 450 8.42 4.58 2.62
CA GLY A 450 7.30 3.71 2.33
C GLY A 450 7.27 3.28 0.87
N LEU A 451 7.24 1.98 0.60
CA LEU A 451 7.07 1.43 -0.74
C LEU A 451 5.70 0.77 -0.83
N THR A 452 4.92 1.14 -1.84
CA THR A 452 3.59 0.57 -2.01
C THR A 452 3.12 0.56 -3.46
N ALA A 453 2.22 -0.36 -3.80
CA ALA A 453 1.57 -0.36 -5.12
C ALA A 453 0.36 0.56 -5.22
N THR A 454 -0.36 0.75 -4.11
CA THR A 454 -1.62 1.48 -4.06
C THR A 454 -1.73 2.21 -2.72
N LEU A 455 -2.09 3.49 -2.73
CA LEU A 455 -2.25 4.30 -1.52
C LEU A 455 -3.62 4.22 -0.86
N VAL A 456 -4.63 3.72 -1.58
CA VAL A 456 -5.99 3.62 -1.03
C VAL A 456 -5.96 2.62 0.14
N ARG A 457 -6.54 2.94 1.30
CA ARG A 457 -6.75 2.06 2.48
C ARG A 457 -8.23 1.74 2.69
N GLU A 458 -8.59 0.55 3.18
CA GLU A 458 -10.00 0.12 3.30
C GLU A 458 -10.66 0.67 4.57
N ASP A 459 -9.84 1.14 5.50
CA ASP A 459 -10.25 1.75 6.76
C ASP A 459 -10.26 3.29 6.70
N ASP A 460 -10.14 3.89 5.50
CA ASP A 460 -10.10 5.34 5.22
C ASP A 460 -9.12 6.14 6.08
N LYS A 461 -8.15 5.49 6.72
CA LYS A 461 -7.11 6.10 7.56
C LYS A 461 -5.80 6.30 6.80
N VAL A 462 -5.90 6.77 5.55
CA VAL A 462 -4.73 7.06 4.72
C VAL A 462 -3.94 8.25 5.31
N ASP A 463 -4.63 9.22 5.90
CA ASP A 463 -4.01 10.45 6.43
C ASP A 463 -3.06 10.16 7.59
N HIS A 464 -3.34 9.10 8.34
CA HIS A 464 -2.44 8.61 9.38
C HIS A 464 -1.09 8.13 8.81
N LEU A 465 -1.02 7.65 7.56
CA LEU A 465 0.24 7.22 6.95
C LEU A 465 1.12 8.41 6.58
N ASN A 466 0.51 9.47 6.02
CA ASN A 466 1.21 10.70 5.66
C ASN A 466 1.90 11.32 6.89
N PHE A 467 1.23 11.23 8.05
CA PHE A 467 1.78 11.67 9.33
C PHE A 467 2.92 10.77 9.86
N LEU A 468 2.76 9.46 9.79
CA LEU A 468 3.68 8.51 10.43
C LEU A 468 4.99 8.37 9.65
N ILE A 469 4.90 8.32 8.31
CA ILE A 469 6.03 8.09 7.41
C ILE A 469 6.49 9.40 6.78
N GLY A 470 5.56 10.17 6.23
CA GLY A 470 5.83 11.38 5.46
C GLY A 470 4.94 11.48 4.22
N PRO A 471 5.02 12.58 3.47
CA PRO A 471 4.17 12.84 2.31
C PRO A 471 4.42 11.85 1.17
N LYS A 472 3.47 11.78 0.22
CA LYS A 472 3.64 11.08 -1.04
C LYS A 472 4.68 11.81 -1.90
N LEU A 473 5.84 11.19 -2.11
CA LEU A 473 6.94 11.77 -2.88
C LEU A 473 6.76 11.56 -4.38
N TYR A 474 6.30 10.38 -4.77
CA TYR A 474 6.17 10.01 -6.17
C TYR A 474 5.10 8.94 -6.37
N GLU A 475 4.36 9.07 -7.46
CA GLU A 475 3.44 8.06 -7.94
C GLU A 475 3.68 7.84 -9.44
N ALA A 476 3.99 6.59 -9.80
CA ALA A 476 4.13 6.25 -11.22
C ALA A 476 2.77 6.08 -11.89
N ASN A 477 2.65 6.54 -13.14
CA ASN A 477 1.51 6.22 -13.97
C ASN A 477 1.57 4.78 -14.46
N TRP A 478 0.46 4.06 -14.40
CA TRP A 478 0.37 2.75 -15.01
C TRP A 478 0.42 2.82 -16.53
N LEU A 479 -0.28 3.79 -17.14
CA LEU A 479 -0.38 3.91 -18.60
C LEU A 479 0.96 4.25 -19.26
N ASP A 480 1.75 5.14 -18.66
CA ASP A 480 3.06 5.51 -19.20
C ASP A 480 4.03 4.32 -19.11
N LEU A 481 4.01 3.58 -18.00
CA LEU A 481 4.83 2.37 -17.86
C LEU A 481 4.45 1.26 -18.84
N GLN A 482 3.18 1.18 -19.22
CA GLN A 482 2.69 0.27 -20.24
C GLN A 482 3.12 0.71 -21.64
N ARG A 483 3.01 2.02 -21.96
CA ARG A 483 3.45 2.59 -23.24
C ARG A 483 4.96 2.43 -23.44
N ASP A 484 5.74 2.60 -22.38
CA ASP A 484 7.20 2.43 -22.38
C ASP A 484 7.63 0.95 -22.39
N GLY A 485 6.68 0.01 -22.36
CA GLY A 485 6.94 -1.43 -22.40
C GLY A 485 7.55 -2.01 -21.12
N HIS A 486 7.52 -1.26 -20.01
CA HIS A 486 7.98 -1.73 -18.70
C HIS A 486 6.96 -2.66 -18.03
N ILE A 487 5.67 -2.51 -18.35
CA ILE A 487 4.55 -3.33 -17.88
C ILE A 487 3.80 -3.88 -19.10
N ALA A 488 3.21 -5.07 -18.96
CA ALA A 488 2.39 -5.69 -20.01
C ALA A 488 1.11 -4.87 -20.28
N ASN A 489 0.66 -4.86 -21.53
CA ASN A 489 -0.67 -4.38 -21.90
C ASN A 489 -1.70 -5.48 -21.57
N VAL A 490 -2.44 -5.26 -20.49
CA VAL A 490 -3.41 -6.23 -19.97
C VAL A 490 -4.80 -5.94 -20.50
N GLN A 491 -5.43 -6.96 -21.09
CA GLN A 491 -6.86 -6.94 -21.39
C GLN A 491 -7.63 -7.62 -20.26
N CYS A 492 -8.46 -6.85 -19.56
CA CYS A 492 -9.40 -7.36 -18.57
C CYS A 492 -10.69 -7.76 -19.27
N VAL A 493 -11.06 -9.03 -19.16
CA VAL A 493 -12.26 -9.61 -19.78
C VAL A 493 -13.12 -10.23 -18.70
N GLU A 494 -14.33 -9.73 -18.55
CA GLU A 494 -15.35 -10.35 -17.71
C GLU A 494 -16.22 -11.28 -18.55
N VAL A 495 -16.27 -12.55 -18.16
CA VAL A 495 -17.05 -13.57 -18.87
C VAL A 495 -18.27 -13.92 -18.03
N TRP A 496 -19.44 -13.52 -18.52
CA TRP A 496 -20.71 -13.84 -17.88
C TRP A 496 -21.12 -15.26 -18.21
N CYS A 497 -21.30 -16.06 -17.17
CA CYS A 497 -21.65 -17.45 -17.25
C CYS A 497 -23.08 -17.62 -16.70
N PRO A 498 -24.09 -17.85 -17.55
CA PRO A 498 -25.45 -18.08 -17.08
C PRO A 498 -25.52 -19.23 -16.08
N MET A 499 -26.33 -19.10 -15.02
CA MET A 499 -26.55 -20.22 -14.08
C MET A 499 -27.41 -21.31 -14.74
N THR A 500 -27.09 -22.58 -14.48
CA THR A 500 -27.98 -23.69 -14.88
C THR A 500 -29.21 -23.72 -13.98
N ALA A 501 -30.36 -24.13 -14.53
CA ALA A 501 -31.65 -24.08 -13.83
C ALA A 501 -31.64 -24.85 -12.49
N GLU A 502 -31.03 -26.03 -12.46
CA GLU A 502 -30.95 -26.87 -11.26
C GLU A 502 -30.10 -26.24 -10.16
N PHE A 503 -28.96 -25.66 -10.51
CA PHE A 503 -28.10 -24.94 -9.56
C PHE A 503 -28.78 -23.66 -9.07
N PHE A 504 -29.43 -22.91 -9.96
CA PHE A 504 -30.12 -21.68 -9.60
C PHE A 504 -31.30 -21.93 -8.65
N ARG A 505 -32.07 -23.00 -8.89
CA ARG A 505 -33.14 -23.43 -7.98
C ARG A 505 -32.63 -23.69 -6.56
N LYS A 506 -31.49 -24.37 -6.43
CA LYS A 506 -30.85 -24.62 -5.13
C LYS A 506 -30.23 -23.36 -4.51
N TYR A 507 -29.74 -22.44 -5.33
CA TYR A 507 -29.22 -21.15 -4.89
C TYR A 507 -30.30 -20.24 -4.28
N CYS A 508 -31.50 -20.24 -4.86
CA CYS A 508 -32.64 -19.48 -4.34
C CYS A 508 -33.25 -20.08 -3.06
N ASP A 509 -33.02 -21.36 -2.79
CA ASP A 509 -33.54 -22.05 -1.61
C ASP A 509 -32.80 -21.59 -0.33
N SER A 510 -33.56 -21.11 0.64
CA SER A 510 -33.05 -20.64 1.93
C SER A 510 -32.31 -21.73 2.72
N ASN A 511 -32.67 -23.00 2.52
CA ASN A 511 -32.04 -24.14 3.20
C ASN A 511 -30.55 -24.27 2.87
N TYR A 512 -30.11 -23.71 1.72
CA TYR A 512 -28.73 -23.79 1.25
C TYR A 512 -28.02 -22.43 1.32
N SER A 513 -28.48 -21.50 2.17
CA SER A 513 -27.89 -20.16 2.27
C SER A 513 -26.38 -20.18 2.54
N ASN A 514 -25.89 -21.12 3.35
CA ASN A 514 -24.47 -21.27 3.66
C ASN A 514 -23.66 -21.92 2.52
N LYS A 515 -24.31 -22.54 1.53
CA LYS A 515 -23.68 -23.16 0.36
C LYS A 515 -23.81 -22.32 -0.92
N LYS A 516 -24.44 -21.13 -0.83
CA LYS A 516 -24.63 -20.22 -1.96
C LYS A 516 -23.34 -19.92 -2.71
N GLN A 517 -22.23 -19.73 -1.99
CA GLN A 517 -20.92 -19.50 -2.59
C GLN A 517 -20.46 -20.66 -3.45
N VAL A 518 -20.45 -21.88 -2.90
CA VAL A 518 -20.05 -23.07 -3.64
C VAL A 518 -20.96 -23.30 -4.86
N LEU A 519 -22.26 -23.03 -4.74
CA LEU A 519 -23.22 -23.20 -5.83
C LEU A 519 -22.92 -22.32 -7.04
N TYR A 520 -22.57 -21.04 -6.87
CA TYR A 520 -22.23 -20.18 -8.00
C TYR A 520 -20.79 -20.39 -8.51
N CYS A 521 -19.87 -20.87 -7.65
CA CYS A 521 -18.51 -21.24 -8.05
C CYS A 521 -18.47 -22.53 -8.90
N MET A 522 -19.33 -23.50 -8.55
CA MET A 522 -19.43 -24.80 -9.21
C MET A 522 -20.48 -24.82 -10.33
N ASN A 523 -20.84 -23.65 -10.87
CA ASN A 523 -21.72 -23.55 -12.02
C ASN A 523 -21.10 -24.31 -13.23
N PRO A 524 -21.81 -25.29 -13.84
CA PRO A 524 -21.30 -26.02 -14.99
C PRO A 524 -20.91 -25.12 -16.17
N ASN A 525 -21.65 -24.04 -16.42
CA ASN A 525 -21.32 -23.09 -17.50
C ASN A 525 -20.02 -22.34 -17.22
N LYS A 526 -19.78 -21.99 -15.95
CA LYS A 526 -18.51 -21.41 -15.49
C LYS A 526 -17.34 -22.38 -15.66
N PHE A 527 -17.56 -23.65 -15.34
CA PHE A 527 -16.57 -24.71 -15.55
C PHE A 527 -16.20 -24.87 -17.04
N MET A 528 -17.22 -24.93 -17.90
CA MET A 528 -17.02 -25.00 -19.36
C MET A 528 -16.24 -23.80 -19.90
N ALA A 529 -16.54 -22.59 -19.42
CA ALA A 529 -15.81 -21.38 -19.81
C ALA A 529 -14.34 -21.43 -19.38
N CYS A 530 -14.06 -21.87 -18.14
CA CYS A 530 -12.69 -22.06 -17.65
C CYS A 530 -11.92 -23.08 -18.51
N GLN A 531 -12.55 -24.22 -18.83
CA GLN A 531 -11.94 -25.26 -19.66
C GLN A 531 -11.62 -24.74 -21.06
N PHE A 532 -12.58 -24.03 -21.69
CA PHE A 532 -12.42 -23.47 -23.02
C PHE A 532 -11.25 -22.47 -23.07
N LEU A 533 -11.22 -21.50 -22.15
CA LEU A 533 -10.14 -20.50 -22.09
C LEU A 533 -8.77 -21.14 -21.87
N MET A 534 -8.69 -22.13 -20.98
CA MET A 534 -7.47 -22.88 -20.73
C MET A 534 -6.98 -23.58 -22.02
N GLN A 535 -7.87 -24.32 -22.70
CA GLN A 535 -7.51 -25.03 -23.93
C GLN A 535 -7.14 -24.07 -25.07
N PHE A 536 -7.85 -22.96 -25.21
CA PHE A 536 -7.57 -21.92 -26.20
C PHE A 536 -6.15 -21.35 -26.03
N HIS A 537 -5.79 -20.96 -24.80
CA HIS A 537 -4.47 -20.39 -24.52
C HIS A 537 -3.35 -21.44 -24.56
N GLU A 538 -3.58 -22.66 -24.10
CA GLU A 538 -2.60 -23.74 -24.15
C GLU A 538 -2.31 -24.21 -25.59
N GLN A 539 -3.36 -24.42 -26.40
CA GLN A 539 -3.23 -25.05 -27.72
C GLN A 539 -2.94 -24.04 -28.83
N GLN A 540 -3.67 -22.92 -28.86
CA GLN A 540 -3.55 -21.96 -29.96
C GLN A 540 -2.42 -20.96 -29.73
N ARG A 541 -2.27 -20.45 -28.50
CA ARG A 541 -1.32 -19.38 -28.19
C ARG A 541 -0.04 -19.85 -27.50
N LYS A 542 -0.06 -21.07 -26.92
CA LYS A 542 1.01 -21.64 -26.08
C LYS A 542 1.42 -20.70 -24.95
N ASP A 543 0.42 -20.06 -24.34
CA ASP A 543 0.60 -19.11 -23.25
C ASP A 543 0.62 -19.83 -21.89
N LYS A 544 1.30 -19.25 -20.90
CA LYS A 544 1.26 -19.72 -19.51
C LYS A 544 0.01 -19.20 -18.81
N VAL A 545 -0.79 -20.11 -18.26
CA VAL A 545 -2.10 -19.85 -17.64
C VAL A 545 -2.03 -20.14 -16.14
N ILE A 546 -2.54 -19.20 -15.35
CA ILE A 546 -2.76 -19.38 -13.91
C ILE A 546 -4.25 -19.28 -13.64
N VAL A 547 -4.81 -20.33 -13.03
CA VAL A 547 -6.22 -20.35 -12.62
C VAL A 547 -6.29 -20.13 -11.12
N PHE A 548 -7.09 -19.15 -10.70
CA PHE A 548 -7.20 -18.73 -9.31
C PHE A 548 -8.63 -18.92 -8.78
N SER A 549 -8.73 -19.41 -7.54
CA SER A 549 -10.00 -19.49 -6.80
C SER A 549 -9.76 -19.39 -5.29
N ASP A 550 -10.54 -18.55 -4.62
CA ASP A 550 -10.53 -18.42 -3.15
C ASP A 550 -11.17 -19.65 -2.48
N ASN A 551 -12.14 -20.28 -3.14
CA ASN A 551 -12.80 -21.48 -2.63
C ASN A 551 -11.95 -22.73 -2.93
N ILE A 552 -11.41 -23.37 -1.89
CA ILE A 552 -10.54 -24.56 -2.01
C ILE A 552 -11.29 -25.75 -2.58
N PHE A 553 -12.54 -25.98 -2.16
CA PHE A 553 -13.33 -27.11 -2.66
C PHE A 553 -13.51 -27.02 -4.17
N ALA A 554 -13.94 -25.86 -4.68
CA ALA A 554 -14.03 -25.63 -6.11
C ALA A 554 -12.67 -25.79 -6.79
N LEU A 555 -11.61 -25.19 -6.24
CA LEU A 555 -10.27 -25.27 -6.80
C LEU A 555 -9.77 -26.73 -6.96
N ARG A 556 -10.00 -27.59 -5.95
CA ARG A 556 -9.66 -29.02 -5.98
C ARG A 556 -10.44 -29.78 -7.05
N GLU A 557 -11.73 -29.51 -7.16
CA GLU A 557 -12.60 -30.14 -8.16
C GLU A 557 -12.19 -29.76 -9.58
N TYR A 558 -11.93 -28.47 -9.83
CA TYR A 558 -11.45 -27.99 -11.12
C TYR A 558 -10.09 -28.60 -11.49
N ALA A 559 -9.12 -28.58 -10.56
CA ALA A 559 -7.78 -29.11 -10.82
C ALA A 559 -7.79 -30.63 -11.08
N THR A 560 -8.60 -31.38 -10.33
CA THR A 560 -8.73 -32.85 -10.47
C THR A 560 -9.42 -33.22 -11.78
N ALA A 561 -10.52 -32.55 -12.11
CA ALA A 561 -11.27 -32.81 -13.34
C ALA A 561 -10.47 -32.44 -14.59
N LEU A 562 -9.71 -31.34 -14.55
CA LEU A 562 -8.87 -30.87 -15.67
C LEU A 562 -7.46 -31.49 -15.69
N ARG A 563 -7.10 -32.28 -14.68
CA ARG A 563 -5.79 -32.93 -14.53
C ARG A 563 -4.64 -31.93 -14.65
N ARG A 564 -4.64 -30.91 -13.79
CA ARG A 564 -3.61 -29.88 -13.71
C ARG A 564 -3.07 -29.76 -12.27
N PRO A 565 -1.81 -29.34 -12.08
CA PRO A 565 -1.23 -29.18 -10.74
C PRO A 565 -1.95 -28.13 -9.91
N LEU A 566 -2.05 -28.39 -8.60
CA LEU A 566 -2.74 -27.56 -7.62
C LEU A 566 -1.77 -27.14 -6.50
N ILE A 567 -1.78 -25.86 -6.14
CA ILE A 567 -1.07 -25.31 -4.99
C ILE A 567 -2.08 -24.62 -4.07
N TYR A 568 -2.16 -25.09 -2.83
CA TYR A 568 -3.00 -24.54 -1.76
C TYR A 568 -2.28 -24.67 -0.41
N GLY A 569 -2.92 -24.27 0.70
CA GLY A 569 -2.28 -24.18 2.03
C GLY A 569 -1.53 -25.44 2.48
N ASP A 570 -2.10 -26.63 2.26
CA ASP A 570 -1.49 -27.90 2.69
C ASP A 570 -0.40 -28.41 1.74
N THR A 571 -0.17 -27.76 0.59
CA THR A 571 0.88 -28.16 -0.35
C THR A 571 2.26 -27.93 0.28
N SER A 572 3.05 -29.00 0.39
CA SER A 572 4.39 -28.94 0.99
C SER A 572 5.32 -27.97 0.25
N HIS A 573 6.26 -27.35 0.97
CA HIS A 573 7.21 -26.41 0.36
C HIS A 573 8.02 -27.05 -0.78
N ALA A 574 8.46 -28.30 -0.62
CA ALA A 574 9.24 -29.00 -1.63
C ALA A 574 8.45 -29.26 -2.92
N GLU A 575 7.19 -29.67 -2.79
CA GLU A 575 6.29 -29.86 -3.94
C GLU A 575 5.97 -28.54 -4.63
N ARG A 576 5.67 -27.50 -3.85
CA ARG A 576 5.44 -26.14 -4.34
C ARG A 576 6.60 -25.63 -5.19
N THR A 577 7.83 -25.71 -4.68
CA THR A 577 9.04 -25.30 -5.43
C THR A 577 9.21 -26.10 -6.72
N ARG A 578 8.95 -27.42 -6.69
CA ARG A 578 9.04 -28.27 -7.88
C ARG A 578 8.03 -27.87 -8.96
N VAL A 579 6.77 -27.66 -8.58
CA VAL A 579 5.70 -27.27 -9.50
C VAL A 579 5.98 -25.89 -10.11
N LEU A 580 6.39 -24.92 -9.30
CA LEU A 580 6.72 -23.56 -9.77
C LEU A 580 7.94 -23.58 -10.69
N HIS A 581 8.97 -24.37 -10.36
CA HIS A 581 10.14 -24.53 -11.22
C HIS A 581 9.78 -25.17 -12.57
N ALA A 582 8.97 -26.22 -12.56
CA ALA A 582 8.48 -26.85 -13.78
C ALA A 582 7.63 -25.89 -14.62
N PHE A 583 6.74 -25.12 -14.00
CA PHE A 583 5.95 -24.12 -14.72
C PHE A 583 6.80 -23.01 -15.36
N LYS A 584 7.86 -22.56 -14.67
CA LYS A 584 8.74 -21.48 -15.12
C LYS A 584 9.69 -21.89 -16.25
N TYR A 585 10.29 -23.07 -16.16
CA TYR A 585 11.37 -23.49 -17.07
C TYR A 585 10.98 -24.61 -18.05
N SER A 586 9.91 -25.36 -17.78
CA SER A 586 9.42 -26.41 -18.67
C SER A 586 8.16 -25.96 -19.40
N ASN A 587 7.97 -26.44 -20.63
CA ASN A 587 6.75 -26.26 -21.41
C ASN A 587 5.77 -27.45 -21.28
N GLU A 588 6.09 -28.42 -20.42
CA GLU A 588 5.21 -29.56 -20.12
C GLU A 588 4.00 -29.12 -19.30
N ILE A 589 4.18 -28.12 -18.42
CA ILE A 589 3.13 -27.57 -17.56
C ILE A 589 2.92 -26.10 -17.93
N ASN A 590 1.82 -25.84 -18.63
CA ASN A 590 1.41 -24.48 -19.00
C ASN A 590 0.29 -23.94 -18.14
N THR A 591 -0.39 -24.78 -17.35
CA THR A 591 -1.48 -24.37 -16.46
C THR A 591 -1.26 -24.85 -15.04
N ILE A 592 -1.42 -23.94 -14.06
CA ILE A 592 -1.43 -24.25 -12.62
C ILE A 592 -2.66 -23.64 -11.94
N PHE A 593 -3.14 -24.33 -10.90
CA PHE A 593 -4.23 -23.87 -10.05
C PHE A 593 -3.67 -23.35 -8.72
N LEU A 594 -4.01 -22.11 -8.36
CA LEU A 594 -3.54 -21.44 -7.14
C LEU A 594 -4.73 -21.03 -6.27
N SER A 595 -4.62 -21.27 -4.96
CA SER A 595 -5.53 -20.69 -3.96
C SER A 595 -5.04 -19.30 -3.52
N LYS A 596 -5.70 -18.72 -2.51
CA LYS A 596 -5.32 -17.46 -1.84
C LYS A 596 -3.85 -17.42 -1.37
N VAL A 597 -3.21 -18.58 -1.21
CA VAL A 597 -1.77 -18.68 -0.95
C VAL A 597 -0.92 -17.97 -2.02
N GLY A 598 -1.42 -17.83 -3.25
CA GLY A 598 -0.79 -17.04 -4.31
C GLY A 598 -0.78 -15.53 -4.07
N ASP A 599 -1.64 -14.98 -3.21
CA ASP A 599 -1.69 -13.53 -2.97
C ASP A 599 -0.53 -13.04 -2.11
N ASN A 600 -0.11 -13.90 -1.18
CA ASN A 600 0.85 -13.58 -0.15
C ASN A 600 2.23 -14.10 -0.51
N SER A 601 3.12 -13.19 -0.89
CA SER A 601 4.59 -13.28 -0.89
C SER A 601 5.25 -14.50 -1.57
N ILE A 602 4.53 -15.35 -2.29
CA ILE A 602 5.15 -16.37 -3.13
C ILE A 602 5.75 -15.71 -4.38
N ASP A 603 6.94 -16.14 -4.78
CA ASP A 603 7.51 -15.82 -6.09
C ASP A 603 6.68 -16.53 -7.18
N ILE A 604 5.59 -15.88 -7.60
CA ILE A 604 4.72 -16.44 -8.63
C ILE A 604 5.43 -16.28 -9.97
N PRO A 605 5.62 -17.38 -10.73
CA PRO A 605 6.27 -17.34 -12.02
C PRO A 605 5.50 -16.46 -13.00
N GLU A 606 6.23 -15.87 -13.94
CA GLU A 606 5.69 -15.00 -14.97
C GLU A 606 4.62 -15.75 -15.80
N ALA A 607 3.40 -15.22 -15.83
CA ALA A 607 2.31 -15.79 -16.60
C ALA A 607 1.70 -14.75 -17.55
N ASN A 608 1.11 -15.24 -18.63
CA ASN A 608 0.49 -14.39 -19.65
C ASN A 608 -1.02 -14.27 -19.43
N VAL A 609 -1.62 -15.30 -18.83
CA VAL A 609 -3.08 -15.40 -18.70
C VAL A 609 -3.42 -15.74 -17.26
N ILE A 610 -4.34 -14.97 -16.69
CA ILE A 610 -4.95 -15.26 -15.39
C ILE A 610 -6.43 -15.52 -15.62
N ILE A 611 -6.94 -16.61 -15.06
CA ILE A 611 -8.37 -16.92 -15.03
C ILE A 611 -8.82 -16.96 -13.57
N GLN A 612 -9.72 -16.08 -13.19
CA GLN A 612 -10.29 -16.02 -11.85
C GLN A 612 -11.69 -16.65 -11.85
N ILE A 613 -11.86 -17.73 -11.08
CA ILE A 613 -13.13 -18.47 -10.95
C ILE A 613 -14.03 -17.83 -9.90
N SER A 614 -13.44 -17.52 -8.74
CA SER A 614 -14.14 -16.94 -7.60
C SER A 614 -13.32 -15.80 -7.00
N SER A 615 -14.04 -14.87 -6.38
CA SER A 615 -13.46 -13.69 -5.74
C SER A 615 -14.25 -13.32 -4.49
N HIS A 616 -13.52 -12.97 -3.43
CA HIS A 616 -14.10 -12.45 -2.21
C HIS A 616 -14.58 -10.99 -2.32
N ALA A 617 -15.69 -10.71 -1.62
CA ALA A 617 -16.48 -9.49 -1.55
C ALA A 617 -15.73 -8.16 -1.29
N GLY A 618 -14.51 -8.21 -0.75
CA GLY A 618 -13.72 -7.05 -0.33
C GLY A 618 -12.44 -6.79 -1.13
N SER A 619 -11.94 -7.77 -1.90
CA SER A 619 -10.51 -7.83 -2.22
C SER A 619 -10.07 -7.14 -3.53
N ARG A 620 -10.71 -6.01 -3.88
CA ARG A 620 -10.48 -5.32 -5.17
C ARG A 620 -9.02 -4.92 -5.38
N ARG A 621 -8.31 -4.56 -4.30
CA ARG A 621 -6.89 -4.16 -4.37
C ARG A 621 -5.94 -5.33 -4.49
N GLN A 622 -6.20 -6.42 -3.75
CA GLN A 622 -5.36 -7.60 -3.86
C GLN A 622 -5.44 -8.16 -5.28
N GLU A 623 -6.61 -8.08 -5.93
CA GLU A 623 -6.77 -8.46 -7.34
C GLU A 623 -5.92 -7.63 -8.31
N ALA A 624 -5.93 -6.29 -8.20
CA ALA A 624 -5.10 -5.45 -9.06
C ALA A 624 -3.60 -5.63 -8.78
N GLN A 625 -3.22 -5.80 -7.50
CA GLN A 625 -1.84 -6.11 -7.13
C GLN A 625 -1.40 -7.47 -7.66
N ARG A 626 -2.27 -8.48 -7.57
CA ARG A 626 -2.06 -9.83 -8.13
C ARG A 626 -1.87 -9.74 -9.64
N LEU A 627 -2.76 -9.02 -10.32
CA LEU A 627 -2.68 -8.79 -11.77
C LEU A 627 -1.33 -8.17 -12.15
N GLY A 628 -0.89 -7.12 -11.44
CA GLY A 628 0.42 -6.49 -11.69
C GLY A 628 1.63 -7.34 -11.25
N ARG A 629 1.49 -8.27 -10.30
CA ARG A 629 2.59 -9.17 -9.88
C ARG A 629 2.82 -10.29 -10.88
N ILE A 630 1.73 -10.86 -11.40
CA ILE A 630 1.75 -12.08 -12.20
C ILE A 630 1.94 -11.77 -13.69
N LEU A 631 1.24 -10.75 -14.20
CA LEU A 631 1.29 -10.43 -15.62
C LEU A 631 2.61 -9.74 -15.96
N ARG A 632 3.32 -10.32 -16.93
CA ARG A 632 4.58 -9.80 -17.47
C ARG A 632 4.54 -9.77 -18.99
N PRO A 633 5.21 -8.80 -19.62
CA PRO A 633 5.28 -8.73 -21.07
C PRO A 633 5.98 -9.98 -21.61
N LYS A 634 5.50 -10.49 -22.75
CA LYS A 634 6.06 -11.70 -23.38
C LYS A 634 7.51 -11.43 -23.78
N ALA A 635 8.44 -12.30 -23.37
CA ALA A 635 9.88 -12.16 -23.62
C ALA A 635 10.25 -11.92 -25.10
N ALA A 636 9.39 -12.33 -26.04
CA ALA A 636 9.57 -12.11 -27.47
C ALA A 636 9.50 -10.63 -27.92
N GLN A 637 8.87 -9.73 -27.15
CA GLN A 637 8.82 -8.30 -27.48
C GLN A 637 10.09 -7.52 -27.05
N LEU A 638 10.87 -8.05 -26.09
CA LEU A 638 12.20 -7.51 -25.75
C LEU A 638 13.20 -7.67 -26.91
N SER A 639 12.89 -8.49 -27.92
CA SER A 639 13.70 -8.70 -29.14
C SER A 639 13.47 -7.64 -30.23
N GLY A 640 12.79 -6.52 -29.95
CA GLY A 640 12.73 -5.37 -30.87
C GLY A 640 11.86 -5.54 -32.12
N LYS A 641 11.12 -6.65 -32.27
CA LYS A 641 10.04 -6.73 -33.27
C LYS A 641 8.86 -5.93 -32.76
N LYS A 642 8.71 -4.70 -33.28
CA LYS A 642 7.47 -3.91 -33.21
C LYS A 642 6.34 -4.71 -33.88
N THR A 643 5.74 -5.64 -33.15
CA THR A 643 4.36 -6.06 -33.43
C THR A 643 3.46 -4.84 -33.22
N ASN A 644 2.38 -4.72 -33.99
CA ASN A 644 1.42 -3.62 -33.87
C ASN A 644 1.15 -3.30 -32.39
N ALA A 645 1.26 -2.02 -32.03
CA ALA A 645 1.14 -1.53 -30.65
C ALA A 645 -0.22 -1.85 -30.00
N ASP A 646 -1.20 -2.32 -30.79
CA ASP A 646 -2.57 -2.63 -30.38
C ASP A 646 -2.82 -4.08 -29.93
N GLU A 647 -1.85 -5.00 -30.05
CA GLU A 647 -2.11 -6.39 -29.66
C GLU A 647 -1.83 -6.61 -28.15
N HIS A 648 -2.91 -6.80 -27.37
CA HIS A 648 -2.81 -7.13 -25.94
C HIS A 648 -1.99 -8.41 -25.73
N ASN A 649 -0.99 -8.33 -24.87
CA ASN A 649 0.02 -9.37 -24.64
C ASN A 649 -0.18 -10.10 -23.30
N ALA A 650 -1.13 -9.64 -22.46
CA ALA A 650 -1.55 -10.31 -21.24
C ALA A 650 -3.08 -10.26 -21.11
N PHE A 651 -3.68 -11.33 -20.57
CA PHE A 651 -5.14 -11.47 -20.44
C PHE A 651 -5.53 -11.77 -19.00
N PHE A 652 -6.53 -11.05 -18.50
CA PHE A 652 -7.13 -11.29 -17.20
C PHE A 652 -8.61 -11.61 -17.41
N TYR A 653 -9.00 -12.86 -17.17
CA TYR A 653 -10.38 -13.32 -17.26
C TYR A 653 -11.01 -13.41 -15.87
N SER A 654 -12.16 -12.77 -15.69
CA SER A 654 -13.00 -12.93 -14.49
C SER A 654 -14.28 -13.67 -14.86
N LEU A 655 -14.47 -14.88 -14.33
CA LEU A 655 -15.66 -15.69 -14.62
C LEU A 655 -16.74 -15.39 -13.60
N VAL A 656 -17.88 -14.86 -14.04
CA VAL A 656 -18.95 -14.38 -13.16
C VAL A 656 -20.24 -15.14 -13.46
N SER A 657 -20.86 -15.73 -12.45
CA SER A 657 -22.16 -16.37 -12.58
C SER A 657 -23.28 -15.32 -12.54
N THR A 658 -24.10 -15.26 -13.59
CA THR A 658 -25.19 -14.27 -13.67
C THR A 658 -26.26 -14.51 -12.61
N ASP A 659 -26.98 -13.46 -12.24
CA ASP A 659 -28.09 -13.49 -11.25
C ASP A 659 -27.68 -13.94 -9.84
N THR A 660 -26.38 -13.85 -9.53
CA THR A 660 -25.83 -14.18 -8.22
C THR A 660 -25.21 -12.96 -7.53
N ALA A 661 -24.81 -13.13 -6.27
CA ALA A 661 -24.09 -12.10 -5.53
C ALA A 661 -22.77 -11.67 -6.19
N GLU A 662 -22.18 -12.51 -7.06
CA GLU A 662 -20.92 -12.17 -7.76
C GLU A 662 -21.07 -10.94 -8.66
N MET A 663 -22.25 -10.69 -9.26
CA MET A 663 -22.47 -9.53 -10.13
C MET A 663 -22.31 -8.19 -9.39
N TYR A 664 -22.76 -8.14 -8.14
CA TYR A 664 -22.62 -6.95 -7.30
C TYR A 664 -21.13 -6.62 -7.06
N TYR A 665 -20.33 -7.63 -6.73
CA TYR A 665 -18.89 -7.47 -6.53
C TYR A 665 -18.16 -7.17 -7.83
N SER A 666 -18.60 -7.79 -8.93
CA SER A 666 -18.03 -7.57 -10.25
C SER A 666 -18.20 -6.12 -10.72
N THR A 667 -19.38 -5.54 -10.53
CA THR A 667 -19.64 -4.13 -10.89
C THR A 667 -18.67 -3.18 -10.19
N LYS A 668 -18.43 -3.39 -8.88
CA LYS A 668 -17.46 -2.59 -8.12
C LYS A 668 -16.02 -2.82 -8.56
N ARG A 669 -15.67 -4.05 -8.97
CA ARG A 669 -14.34 -4.38 -9.51
C ARG A 669 -14.13 -3.72 -10.86
N GLN A 670 -15.13 -3.77 -11.73
CA GLN A 670 -15.11 -3.12 -13.04
C GLN A 670 -14.85 -1.62 -12.89
N GLN A 671 -15.59 -0.94 -12.00
CA GLN A 671 -15.35 0.47 -11.69
C GLN A 671 -13.90 0.73 -11.26
N PHE A 672 -13.37 -0.07 -10.34
CA PHE A 672 -12.00 0.09 -9.86
C PHE A 672 -10.95 -0.12 -10.97
N LEU A 673 -11.08 -1.18 -11.77
CA LEU A 673 -10.13 -1.45 -12.87
C LEU A 673 -10.16 -0.36 -13.94
N ILE A 674 -11.35 0.17 -14.25
CA ILE A 674 -11.50 1.28 -15.20
C ILE A 674 -10.87 2.56 -14.65
N GLN A 675 -11.08 2.87 -13.37
CA GLN A 675 -10.44 4.03 -12.71
C GLN A 675 -8.91 3.96 -12.75
N GLN A 676 -8.34 2.77 -12.67
CA GLN A 676 -6.90 2.53 -12.80
C GLN A 676 -6.41 2.56 -14.27
N GLY A 677 -7.31 2.65 -15.25
CA GLY A 677 -6.97 2.75 -16.67
C GLY A 677 -6.83 1.41 -17.41
N TYR A 678 -7.29 0.28 -16.85
CA TYR A 678 -7.24 -1.00 -17.56
C TYR A 678 -8.27 -1.08 -18.69
N ALA A 679 -7.88 -1.69 -19.81
CA ALA A 679 -8.81 -2.02 -20.89
C ALA A 679 -9.78 -3.11 -20.43
N PHE A 680 -11.08 -2.79 -20.38
CA PHE A 680 -12.10 -3.69 -19.85
C PHE A 680 -13.13 -4.07 -20.90
N LYS A 681 -13.46 -5.36 -21.02
CA LYS A 681 -14.47 -5.89 -21.93
C LYS A 681 -15.37 -6.90 -21.23
N VAL A 682 -16.66 -6.85 -21.49
CA VAL A 682 -17.62 -7.87 -21.04
C VAL A 682 -17.96 -8.81 -22.21
N VAL A 683 -17.99 -10.11 -21.96
CA VAL A 683 -18.32 -11.16 -22.92
C VAL A 683 -19.41 -12.06 -22.32
N THR A 684 -20.54 -12.18 -23.01
CA THR A 684 -21.67 -13.02 -22.56
C THR A 684 -21.62 -14.42 -23.17
N ASP A 685 -21.27 -14.52 -24.45
CA ASP A 685 -21.27 -15.78 -25.19
C ASP A 685 -19.88 -16.09 -25.70
N LEU A 686 -19.10 -16.76 -24.84
CA LEU A 686 -17.74 -17.15 -25.17
C LEU A 686 -17.68 -18.45 -25.99
N ILE A 687 -18.58 -19.40 -25.69
CA ILE A 687 -18.49 -20.78 -26.19
C ILE A 687 -19.45 -20.94 -27.37
N GLY A 688 -18.90 -21.26 -28.55
CA GLY A 688 -19.70 -21.62 -29.72
C GLY A 688 -20.47 -22.92 -29.52
N PRO A 689 -21.60 -23.14 -30.23
CA PRO A 689 -22.41 -24.34 -30.09
C PRO A 689 -21.67 -25.64 -30.45
N GLN A 690 -20.66 -25.57 -31.32
CA GLN A 690 -19.82 -26.71 -31.71
C GLN A 690 -18.81 -27.09 -30.61
N ASP A 691 -18.15 -26.10 -30.01
CA ASP A 691 -17.18 -26.32 -28.94
C ASP A 691 -17.83 -26.85 -27.67
N LYS A 692 -19.07 -26.41 -27.38
CA LYS A 692 -19.84 -26.84 -26.21
C LYS A 692 -20.02 -28.36 -26.11
N GLN A 693 -20.05 -29.07 -27.24
CA GLN A 693 -20.22 -30.52 -27.26
C GLN A 693 -18.98 -31.28 -26.79
N GLN A 694 -17.79 -30.68 -26.93
CA GLN A 694 -16.51 -31.27 -26.56
C GLN A 694 -16.10 -30.98 -25.10
N LEU A 695 -16.81 -30.06 -24.44
CA LEU A 695 -16.52 -29.63 -23.08
C LEU A 695 -17.15 -30.57 -22.03
N MET A 696 -16.55 -30.56 -20.84
CA MET A 696 -17.06 -31.26 -19.66
C MET A 696 -18.44 -30.70 -19.27
N TYR A 697 -19.31 -31.52 -18.69
CA TYR A 697 -20.66 -31.13 -18.25
C TYR A 697 -21.60 -30.61 -19.35
N SER A 698 -21.36 -31.00 -20.60
CA SER A 698 -22.26 -30.72 -21.73
C SER A 698 -23.63 -31.43 -21.62
N THR A 699 -23.71 -32.54 -20.88
CA THR A 699 -24.94 -33.31 -20.64
C THR A 699 -25.55 -33.00 -19.26
N GLN A 700 -26.89 -33.02 -19.19
CA GLN A 700 -27.63 -32.74 -17.95
C GLN A 700 -27.33 -33.75 -16.83
N GLU A 701 -27.12 -35.03 -17.16
CA GLU A 701 -26.77 -36.08 -16.19
C GLU A 701 -25.49 -35.74 -15.43
N LYS A 702 -24.41 -35.35 -16.14
CA LYS A 702 -23.15 -34.94 -15.51
C LYS A 702 -23.30 -33.68 -14.66
N GLN A 703 -24.20 -32.77 -15.04
CA GLN A 703 -24.50 -31.57 -14.24
C GLN A 703 -25.22 -31.94 -12.94
N LEU A 704 -26.14 -32.90 -12.98
CA LEU A 704 -26.83 -33.40 -11.80
C LEU A 704 -25.89 -34.16 -10.85
N ASP A 705 -24.96 -34.95 -11.40
CA ASP A 705 -23.91 -35.61 -10.61
C ASP A 705 -23.03 -34.59 -9.88
N LEU A 706 -22.63 -33.52 -10.59
CA LEU A 706 -21.88 -32.43 -9.99
C LEU A 706 -22.68 -31.73 -8.89
N LEU A 707 -23.97 -31.48 -9.13
CA LEU A 707 -24.85 -30.88 -8.14
C LEU A 707 -24.98 -31.77 -6.90
N ALA A 708 -25.16 -33.08 -7.06
CA ALA A 708 -25.24 -34.03 -5.96
C ALA A 708 -23.94 -33.99 -5.13
N LYS A 709 -22.78 -33.95 -5.79
CA LYS A 709 -21.47 -33.81 -5.14
C LYS A 709 -21.38 -32.51 -4.34
N VAL A 710 -21.77 -31.38 -4.92
CA VAL A 710 -21.78 -30.05 -4.25
C VAL A 710 -22.71 -30.04 -3.03
N LEU A 711 -23.89 -30.65 -3.14
CA LEU A 711 -24.84 -30.72 -2.03
C LEU A 711 -24.33 -31.62 -0.90
N SER A 712 -23.59 -32.68 -1.23
CA SER A 712 -23.00 -33.61 -0.27
C SER A 712 -21.75 -33.07 0.44
N ALA A 713 -21.08 -32.05 -0.12
CA ALA A 713 -19.88 -31.46 0.45
C ALA A 713 -20.13 -30.90 1.87
N GLY A 714 -19.20 -31.17 2.78
CA GLY A 714 -19.29 -30.75 4.18
C GLY A 714 -19.18 -29.23 4.35
N GLU A 715 -19.82 -28.68 5.38
CA GLU A 715 -19.80 -27.23 5.65
C GLU A 715 -18.39 -26.67 5.89
N ALA A 716 -17.49 -27.47 6.46
CA ALA A 716 -16.08 -27.10 6.67
C ALA A 716 -15.25 -27.08 5.38
N GLU A 717 -15.65 -27.84 4.36
CA GLU A 717 -14.99 -27.86 3.04
C GLU A 717 -15.56 -26.77 2.11
N ALA A 718 -16.81 -26.38 2.34
CA ALA A 718 -17.47 -25.28 1.64
C ALA A 718 -16.97 -23.89 2.09
N GLY A 719 -16.27 -23.81 3.22
CA GLY A 719 -15.68 -22.59 3.76
C GLY A 719 -14.44 -22.13 3.03
N GLU A 720 -14.10 -20.85 3.23
CA GLU A 720 -12.93 -20.21 2.63
C GLU A 720 -11.64 -20.58 3.36
N GLU A 721 -10.50 -20.47 2.66
CA GLU A 721 -9.18 -20.59 3.27
C GLU A 721 -8.91 -19.35 4.16
N VAL A 722 -8.97 -19.53 5.48
CA VAL A 722 -8.50 -18.52 6.43
C VAL A 722 -7.03 -18.75 6.67
N LEU A 723 -6.18 -17.91 6.08
CA LEU A 723 -4.74 -17.95 6.34
C LEU A 723 -4.46 -17.42 7.76
N PRO A 724 -3.50 -18.00 8.51
CA PRO A 724 -3.15 -17.55 9.86
C PRO A 724 -2.74 -16.07 9.96
N ASP A 725 -2.32 -15.47 8.85
CA ASP A 725 -1.85 -14.09 8.77
C ASP A 725 -2.98 -13.07 8.48
N ASP A 726 -4.20 -13.52 8.17
CA ASP A 726 -5.36 -12.65 7.92
C ASP A 726 -6.07 -12.30 9.25
N GLU A 727 -5.50 -11.38 10.03
CA GLU A 727 -6.07 -10.95 11.33
C GLU A 727 -7.54 -10.49 11.22
N ASP A 728 -7.92 -9.86 10.10
CA ASP A 728 -9.30 -9.40 9.86
C ASP A 728 -10.29 -10.55 9.59
N ALA A 729 -9.84 -11.64 8.97
CA ALA A 729 -10.65 -12.84 8.77
C ALA A 729 -10.78 -13.64 10.07
N ILE A 730 -9.70 -13.72 10.85
CA ILE A 730 -9.68 -14.40 12.16
C ILE A 730 -10.61 -13.70 13.16
N ARG A 731 -10.63 -12.36 13.18
CA ARG A 731 -11.57 -11.58 14.02
C ARG A 731 -13.03 -11.80 13.64
N LYS A 732 -13.34 -11.95 12.34
CA LYS A 732 -14.70 -12.27 11.86
C LYS A 732 -15.09 -13.72 12.15
N ALA A 733 -14.16 -14.66 12.06
CA ALA A 733 -14.39 -16.09 12.29
C ALA A 733 -14.60 -16.46 13.78
N GLN A 734 -14.11 -15.67 14.73
CA GLN A 734 -14.27 -15.92 16.18
C GLN A 734 -15.68 -15.72 16.75
N LYS A 735 -16.68 -15.44 15.90
CA LYS A 735 -18.11 -15.56 16.27
C LYS A 735 -18.76 -16.64 15.40
N PRO A 736 -18.70 -17.90 15.84
CA PRO A 736 -19.91 -18.47 16.44
C PRO A 736 -19.65 -19.20 17.76
N ALA A 737 -20.65 -19.18 18.62
CA ALA A 737 -20.65 -19.86 19.91
C ALA A 737 -20.62 -21.39 19.74
N GLY A 738 -19.70 -22.05 20.46
CA GLY A 738 -19.86 -23.43 20.89
C GLY A 738 -19.57 -24.54 19.88
N ALA A 739 -18.30 -24.70 19.47
CA ALA A 739 -17.81 -25.99 18.97
C ALA A 739 -16.34 -26.20 19.34
N ALA A 740 -16.08 -26.94 20.42
CA ALA A 740 -14.75 -27.36 20.80
C ALA A 740 -14.23 -28.41 19.81
N ARG A 741 -13.15 -28.09 19.07
CA ARG A 741 -12.47 -29.00 18.14
C ARG A 741 -11.65 -30.01 18.96
N ARG A 742 -12.12 -31.26 19.06
CA ARG A 742 -11.33 -32.39 19.58
C ARG A 742 -10.43 -32.94 18.48
N THR A 743 -9.14 -32.66 18.54
CA THR A 743 -8.12 -33.35 17.74
C THR A 743 -7.79 -34.69 18.41
N ALA A 744 -8.10 -35.79 17.74
CA ALA A 744 -7.65 -37.13 18.14
C ALA A 744 -6.17 -37.30 17.74
N GLY A 745 -5.27 -37.24 18.72
CA GLY A 745 -3.85 -37.58 18.54
C GLY A 745 -3.65 -39.09 18.63
N SER A 746 -2.96 -39.66 17.66
CA SER A 746 -2.51 -41.07 17.64
C SER A 746 -1.51 -41.35 18.77
N MET A 747 -1.80 -42.33 19.62
CA MET A 747 -1.06 -42.70 20.85
C MET A 747 0.25 -43.47 20.61
N THR A 748 1.11 -43.06 19.68
CA THR A 748 2.35 -43.83 19.38
C THR A 748 3.66 -43.04 19.45
N ALA A 749 3.66 -41.82 20.01
CA ALA A 749 4.88 -40.99 20.10
C ALA A 749 5.24 -40.49 21.51
N LEU A 750 4.67 -41.06 22.57
CA LEU A 750 4.99 -40.67 23.96
C LEU A 750 5.33 -41.89 24.81
N SER A 751 6.49 -42.47 24.56
CA SER A 751 7.14 -43.41 25.48
C SER A 751 8.42 -42.79 26.04
N GLY A 752 8.40 -42.49 27.34
CA GLY A 752 9.55 -42.52 28.24
C GLY A 752 10.39 -41.25 28.35
N ALA A 753 10.20 -40.47 29.41
CA ALA A 753 10.93 -40.64 30.68
C ALA A 753 10.88 -39.35 31.54
N ASP A 754 10.63 -39.58 32.83
CA ASP A 754 10.86 -38.73 34.00
C ASP A 754 10.04 -37.45 34.23
N GLY A 755 9.09 -37.58 35.17
CA GLY A 755 9.33 -36.93 36.47
C GLY A 755 8.15 -36.18 37.10
N ALA A 756 7.61 -36.79 38.16
CA ALA A 756 6.89 -36.19 39.30
C ALA A 756 5.40 -35.82 39.14
N TYR A 757 4.59 -36.82 39.46
CA TYR A 757 3.19 -36.80 39.93
C TYR A 757 3.08 -36.05 41.27
N MET A 758 2.00 -35.27 41.48
CA MET A 758 1.31 -35.09 42.78
C MET A 758 -0.11 -34.57 42.52
N GLU A 759 -1.08 -35.47 42.75
CA GLU A 759 -2.52 -35.23 42.82
C GLU A 759 -2.89 -34.41 44.06
N PHE A 760 -3.93 -33.56 43.95
CA PHE A 760 -4.95 -33.44 45.00
C PHE A 760 -6.29 -33.09 44.35
N ASP A 761 -7.25 -33.99 44.55
CA ASP A 761 -8.65 -33.84 44.20
C ASP A 761 -9.45 -33.81 45.52
N ALA A 762 -10.30 -32.79 45.73
CA ALA A 762 -11.44 -32.82 46.65
C ALA A 762 -12.25 -31.50 46.67
N GLN A 763 -13.36 -31.51 45.95
CA GLN A 763 -14.73 -31.13 46.34
C GLN A 763 -15.09 -29.83 47.11
N ARG A 764 -16.12 -29.19 46.51
CA ARG A 764 -17.34 -28.55 47.08
C ARG A 764 -17.32 -27.08 47.54
N GLY A 765 -18.12 -26.27 46.80
CA GLY A 765 -19.21 -25.50 47.40
C GLY A 765 -19.20 -23.98 47.16
N GLY A 766 -20.28 -23.42 46.59
CA GLY A 766 -20.65 -22.02 46.83
C GLY A 766 -21.21 -21.24 45.63
N VAL A 767 -22.52 -21.36 45.40
CA VAL A 767 -23.32 -20.44 44.57
C VAL A 767 -23.52 -19.12 45.31
N LYS A 768 -23.15 -17.95 44.73
CA LYS A 768 -23.77 -16.64 45.04
C LYS A 768 -23.78 -15.65 43.86
N LYS A 769 -25.03 -15.39 43.42
CA LYS A 769 -25.71 -14.16 42.95
C LYS A 769 -24.92 -13.01 42.30
N LYS A 770 -25.37 -12.64 41.08
CA LYS A 770 -25.18 -11.34 40.42
C LYS A 770 -25.91 -10.21 41.15
N PRO A 771 -25.37 -8.98 41.21
CA PRO A 771 -26.14 -7.80 41.58
C PRO A 771 -26.75 -7.13 40.34
N SER A 772 -28.02 -6.77 40.49
CA SER A 772 -28.82 -5.91 39.62
C SER A 772 -28.45 -4.43 39.84
N PHE A 773 -28.22 -3.67 38.76
CA PHE A 773 -28.19 -2.21 38.83
C PHE A 773 -29.51 -1.60 38.36
N GLN A 774 -30.01 -0.68 39.19
CA GLN A 774 -31.24 0.08 39.06
C GLN A 774 -31.15 1.13 37.94
N ARG A 775 -32.29 1.39 37.31
CA ARG A 775 -32.53 2.51 36.38
C ARG A 775 -32.54 3.83 37.14
N ALA A 776 -31.79 4.81 36.64
CA ALA A 776 -32.03 6.24 36.91
C ALA A 776 -32.23 6.95 35.57
N SER A 777 -33.27 7.78 35.55
CA SER A 777 -33.83 8.55 34.45
C SER A 777 -33.15 9.92 34.30
N GLY A 778 -32.93 10.36 33.06
CA GLY A 778 -32.79 11.80 32.74
C GLY A 778 -31.64 12.15 31.80
N ALA A 779 -31.88 12.04 30.48
CA ALA A 779 -31.14 12.80 29.44
C ALA A 779 -31.99 12.86 28.15
N PRO A 780 -31.98 13.98 27.41
CA PRO A 780 -32.90 14.26 26.30
C PRO A 780 -32.58 13.41 25.06
N LYS A 781 -33.65 13.04 24.33
CA LYS A 781 -33.59 12.24 23.10
C LYS A 781 -32.91 13.05 21.99
N SER A 782 -31.85 12.49 21.40
CA SER A 782 -31.26 12.96 20.15
C SER A 782 -32.26 12.81 18.99
N VAL A 783 -32.34 13.87 18.19
CA VAL A 783 -33.18 13.99 17.00
C VAL A 783 -32.58 13.12 15.89
N LYS A 784 -33.34 12.15 15.38
CA LYS A 784 -32.98 11.41 14.17
C LYS A 784 -33.23 12.28 12.92
N PRO A 785 -32.33 12.33 11.93
CA PRO A 785 -32.58 13.04 10.69
C PRO A 785 -33.74 12.40 9.91
N LYS A 786 -34.68 13.24 9.48
CA LYS A 786 -35.90 12.87 8.77
C LYS A 786 -35.56 12.65 7.29
N ASN A 787 -35.70 11.43 6.80
CA ASN A 787 -35.49 11.11 5.39
C ASN A 787 -36.84 11.14 4.63
N PRO A 788 -37.08 12.10 3.71
CA PRO A 788 -38.40 12.32 3.08
C PRO A 788 -38.80 11.24 2.05
N ILE A 789 -37.85 10.44 1.56
CA ILE A 789 -38.07 9.45 0.48
C ILE A 789 -38.85 8.21 0.96
N LEU A 790 -38.77 7.86 2.25
CA LEU A 790 -39.50 6.71 2.82
C LEU A 790 -41.01 6.98 2.95
N ARG A 791 -41.44 8.25 3.02
CA ARG A 791 -42.86 8.62 3.13
C ARG A 791 -43.59 8.51 1.80
N GLU A 792 -42.95 8.84 0.68
CA GLU A 792 -43.57 8.71 -0.64
C GLU A 792 -43.70 7.26 -1.07
N ARG A 793 -42.73 6.40 -0.73
CA ARG A 793 -42.81 4.96 -1.04
C ARG A 793 -43.96 4.27 -0.29
N ASP A 794 -44.14 4.60 0.99
CA ASP A 794 -45.22 4.03 1.81
C ASP A 794 -46.60 4.63 1.49
N ALA A 795 -46.65 5.85 0.94
CA ALA A 795 -47.87 6.45 0.41
C ALA A 795 -48.29 5.84 -0.95
N MET A 796 -47.33 5.54 -1.83
CA MET A 796 -47.58 4.86 -3.11
C MET A 796 -48.03 3.40 -2.92
N LEU A 797 -47.51 2.70 -1.91
CA LEU A 797 -47.87 1.29 -1.63
C LEU A 797 -49.24 1.12 -0.95
N ARG A 798 -49.84 2.18 -0.40
CA ARG A 798 -51.20 2.16 0.20
C ARG A 798 -52.28 2.73 -0.72
N GLY A 799 -51.90 3.14 -1.93
CA GLY A 799 -52.74 3.87 -2.86
C GLY A 799 -53.19 3.07 -4.09
N LYS A 800 -53.31 1.74 -4.03
CA LYS A 800 -54.07 0.94 -5.02
C LYS A 800 -54.73 -0.23 -4.27
N LYS A 801 -56.07 -0.27 -4.35
CA LYS A 801 -56.96 -1.27 -3.73
C LYS A 801 -56.55 -2.71 -4.05
#